data_AF-A0A9W7XLT8-F1
#
_entry.id   AF-A0A9W7XLT8-F1
#
_cell.length_a   1.000
_cell.length_b   1.000
_cell.length_c   1.000
_cell.angle_alpha   90.00
_cell.angle_beta   90.00
_cell.angle_gamma   90.00
#
_symmetry.space_group_name_H-M   'P 1'
#
loop_
_entity.id
_entity.type
_entity.pdbx_description
1 polymer ?
#
loop_
_entity_poly.entity_id
_entity_poly.type
_entity_poly.pdbx_seq_one_letter_code
_entity_poly.pdbx_strand_id
1 'polypeptide(L)'
;MAVSSHKQKLYLLDYGAGNVRSLVNAVERLGYHIEFIQTSADFGKADKIIFPGVGAFGYAIQALRKKGFMESLRSYIASGRPLMGICVGMQVLFEGSKESPEDSGLGIFEGHVALFNSGSKTVPHIGWNAAQVVHADDSQPAPDVADGERFYFVHSYAVPYTGEGSQSQFVHTATRYSDETFISSVWKDNVFATQFHPEKSGNAGLALLKSFIQDDLIRKPNQNAVLSPCSIKDTLSVRVIACLDVRANDSGDLVVTKGDQYDVREVNSGDVRNLGKPVDLAARYFTEGADEITFLNITSFRDRPFADTPMLEVLRQTSRRVFVPLTIGGGVRDVAEPDGSRIWPAVDVAGEYFRSGADKVSIGSDAVYAAERYWQRAAAGEPPLDGSTAIEQIAERYGRQAVVVSVDPRRVYVSSPKDAPTHHVIETAFPGPEGQRYCWYQCTVKGGREPRDTDVRQLVAACQAMGAGEILLNCMDKDGTNSGYDIELIKDTKAAVSIPVIASSGAGRPEHFSEAIEKTNVDAVLAAGIFHRREVPIEAVKRHMDESMEELDNRIYTLLMQNPNGVDNDTLSEALRDVIQEDIVNGINRLLQANLLELMQVGNKIMYRGVSTNELERLAALTSDEKLVYKHIENSRNEGIWVRTLKQKTNLLQSVINRCLKGLEQKALIKSVKSVKHPTRKLYMLIDMTPSSDITGGPWYTDQEMDIDFIDQLANQCYQFIYMHSFPRHNQQSVYSAHHTGYPTSSQIKRYIVDNRITSVDLSTEHIEELLTMLVYDGKIEKVAPAFNVAIGAGTARQKPDWMYRALRLTAKDSAFTDIPCGRCPVFDRCGDTGPVTPAKCVYFQKWLTY
;
A
#
# COMPACT_ATOMS: atom_id res chain seq x y z
N MET A 1 -11.46 4.38 47.42
CA MET A 1 -12.13 5.69 47.30
C MET A 1 -13.39 5.48 46.47
N ALA A 2 -14.56 5.70 47.06
CA ALA A 2 -15.84 5.56 46.37
C ALA A 2 -16.06 6.79 45.48
N VAL A 3 -16.01 6.62 44.16
CA VAL A 3 -16.45 7.64 43.21
C VAL A 3 -17.97 7.52 43.10
N SER A 4 -18.67 8.55 43.56
CA SER A 4 -20.10 8.74 43.39
C SER A 4 -20.44 8.85 41.89
N SER A 5 -20.77 7.74 41.23
CA SER A 5 -21.20 7.77 39.83
C SER A 5 -22.70 8.08 39.75
N HIS A 6 -23.07 9.29 39.33
CA HIS A 6 -24.30 9.41 38.55
C HIS A 6 -24.14 8.47 37.36
N LYS A 7 -24.92 7.38 37.31
CA LYS A 7 -24.96 6.53 36.11
C LYS A 7 -25.49 7.41 34.97
N GLN A 8 -24.61 7.80 34.04
CA GLN A 8 -24.98 8.54 32.83
C GLN A 8 -26.12 7.78 32.13
N LYS A 9 -27.19 8.49 31.78
CA LYS A 9 -28.37 7.92 31.13
C LYS A 9 -28.18 7.92 29.61
N LEU A 10 -27.81 6.75 29.10
CA LEU A 10 -27.65 6.50 27.67
C LEU A 10 -28.98 6.08 27.05
N TYR A 11 -29.37 6.72 25.96
CA TYR A 11 -30.60 6.43 25.22
C TYR A 11 -30.32 6.01 23.78
N LEU A 12 -31.16 5.13 23.24
CA LEU A 12 -31.16 4.68 21.85
C LEU A 12 -32.36 5.25 21.12
N LEU A 13 -32.11 5.90 19.98
CA LEU A 13 -33.17 6.37 19.08
C LEU A 13 -33.51 5.28 18.06
N ASP A 14 -34.58 4.51 18.33
CA ASP A 14 -35.09 3.50 17.39
C ASP A 14 -36.22 4.06 16.53
N TYR A 15 -35.98 4.22 15.23
CA TYR A 15 -37.02 4.63 14.27
C TYR A 15 -37.85 3.44 13.74
N GLY A 16 -37.45 2.20 14.01
CA GLY A 16 -38.25 1.00 13.79
C GLY A 16 -37.80 0.10 12.63
N ALA A 17 -36.55 0.20 12.17
CA ALA A 17 -35.97 -0.69 11.17
C ALA A 17 -34.55 -1.15 11.55
N GLY A 18 -34.21 -2.37 11.11
CA GLY A 18 -32.89 -2.96 11.28
C GLY A 18 -32.63 -3.63 12.63
N ASN A 19 -31.38 -4.02 12.81
CA ASN A 19 -30.88 -4.75 13.98
C ASN A 19 -30.34 -3.81 15.06
N VAL A 20 -31.24 -3.20 15.83
CA VAL A 20 -30.84 -2.40 17.00
C VAL A 20 -30.31 -3.25 18.16
N ARG A 21 -30.58 -4.57 18.14
CA ARG A 21 -30.23 -5.49 19.23
C ARG A 21 -28.73 -5.66 19.37
N SER A 22 -27.99 -5.72 18.26
CA SER A 22 -26.53 -5.83 18.30
C SER A 22 -25.86 -4.66 19.01
N LEU A 23 -26.36 -3.44 18.77
CA LEU A 23 -25.87 -2.25 19.47
C LEU A 23 -26.19 -2.32 20.97
N VAL A 24 -27.42 -2.71 21.35
CA VAL A 24 -27.80 -2.91 22.76
C VAL A 24 -26.87 -3.91 23.43
N ASN A 25 -26.65 -5.06 22.80
CA ASN A 25 -25.77 -6.10 23.33
C ASN A 25 -24.31 -5.62 23.44
N ALA A 26 -23.82 -4.83 22.49
CA ALA A 26 -22.49 -4.23 22.54
C ALA A 26 -22.34 -3.29 23.74
N VAL A 27 -23.33 -2.43 23.98
CA VAL A 27 -23.37 -1.53 25.14
C VAL A 27 -23.45 -2.30 26.46
N GLU A 28 -24.29 -3.33 26.54
CA GLU A 28 -24.40 -4.22 27.71
C GLU A 28 -23.08 -4.97 27.98
N ARG A 29 -22.41 -5.44 26.92
CA ARG A 29 -21.10 -6.11 27.00
C ARG A 29 -20.01 -5.22 27.58
N LEU A 30 -20.11 -3.92 27.35
CA LEU A 30 -19.23 -2.89 27.90
C LEU A 30 -19.59 -2.50 29.35
N GLY A 31 -20.67 -3.05 29.91
CA GLY A 31 -21.10 -2.83 31.29
C GLY A 31 -22.07 -1.65 31.47
N TYR A 32 -22.64 -1.14 30.38
CA TYR A 32 -23.59 -0.02 30.39
C TYR A 32 -25.01 -0.50 30.11
N HIS A 33 -25.99 0.31 30.48
CA HIS A 33 -27.40 0.08 30.19
C HIS A 33 -27.90 1.17 29.25
N ILE A 34 -28.73 0.81 28.27
CA ILE A 34 -29.30 1.74 27.30
C ILE A 34 -30.83 1.67 27.34
N GLU A 35 -31.48 2.83 27.41
CA GLU A 35 -32.94 2.96 27.37
C GLU A 35 -33.41 3.37 25.98
N PHE A 36 -34.64 3.03 25.60
CA PHE A 36 -35.18 3.40 24.28
C PHE A 36 -35.94 4.72 24.36
N ILE A 37 -35.75 5.58 23.36
CA ILE A 37 -36.59 6.76 23.17
C ILE A 37 -37.94 6.31 22.61
N GLN A 38 -38.99 6.43 23.42
CA GLN A 38 -40.36 6.07 23.03
C GLN A 38 -41.20 7.29 22.69
N THR A 39 -40.89 8.43 23.31
CA THR A 39 -41.64 9.68 23.19
C THR A 39 -40.70 10.88 23.07
N SER A 40 -41.20 12.00 22.53
CA SER A 40 -40.45 13.26 22.44
C SER A 40 -39.95 13.77 23.81
N ALA A 41 -40.62 13.41 24.91
CA ALA A 41 -40.21 13.77 26.26
C ALA A 41 -38.92 13.06 26.72
N ASP A 42 -38.59 11.91 26.15
CA ASP A 42 -37.42 11.13 26.54
C ASP A 42 -36.10 11.80 26.11
N PHE A 43 -36.12 12.60 25.05
CA PHE A 43 -34.99 13.44 24.64
C PHE A 43 -34.55 14.40 25.75
N GLY A 44 -35.45 14.85 26.62
CA GLY A 44 -35.10 15.70 27.78
C GLY A 44 -34.42 14.94 28.91
N LYS A 45 -34.56 13.61 28.97
CA LYS A 45 -34.01 12.76 30.04
C LYS A 45 -32.64 12.18 29.68
N ALA A 46 -32.31 12.15 28.39
CA ALA A 46 -31.08 11.55 27.89
C ALA A 46 -29.87 12.45 28.17
N ASP A 47 -28.83 11.87 28.79
CA ASP A 47 -27.52 12.50 28.89
C ASP A 47 -26.75 12.32 27.58
N LYS A 48 -26.91 11.14 26.95
CA LYS A 48 -26.32 10.78 25.66
C LYS A 48 -27.34 10.03 24.81
N ILE A 49 -27.30 10.24 23.49
CA ILE A 49 -28.11 9.49 22.53
C ILE A 49 -27.20 8.76 21.55
N ILE A 50 -27.49 7.48 21.31
CA ILE A 50 -27.00 6.76 20.14
C ILE A 50 -28.17 6.62 19.18
N PHE A 51 -27.98 7.10 17.96
CA PHE A 51 -28.94 7.01 16.87
C PHE A 51 -28.42 6.02 15.83
N PRO A 52 -28.73 4.72 15.97
CA PRO A 52 -28.42 3.73 14.94
C PRO A 52 -29.39 3.82 13.76
N GLY A 53 -28.95 3.40 12.58
CA GLY A 53 -29.88 3.06 11.52
C GLY A 53 -29.33 2.20 10.39
N VAL A 54 -30.18 1.30 9.91
CA VAL A 54 -29.96 0.42 8.76
C VAL A 54 -31.16 0.59 7.81
N GLY A 55 -30.89 0.69 6.52
CA GLY A 55 -31.91 0.72 5.47
C GLY A 55 -31.96 2.01 4.69
N ALA A 56 -33.11 2.27 4.06
CA ALA A 56 -33.26 3.41 3.16
C ALA A 56 -33.40 4.74 3.93
N PHE A 57 -32.72 5.77 3.44
CA PHE A 57 -32.74 7.13 3.99
C PHE A 57 -34.16 7.69 4.07
N GLY A 58 -34.94 7.60 2.98
CA GLY A 58 -36.32 8.11 2.93
C GLY A 58 -37.22 7.46 3.98
N TYR A 59 -37.13 6.14 4.13
CA TYR A 59 -37.88 5.42 5.16
C TYR A 59 -37.54 5.92 6.58
N ALA A 60 -36.26 6.13 6.88
CA ALA A 60 -35.83 6.65 8.18
C ALA A 60 -36.38 8.08 8.45
N ILE A 61 -36.30 8.98 7.46
CA ILE A 61 -36.86 10.34 7.58
C ILE A 61 -38.37 10.31 7.80
N GLN A 62 -39.11 9.51 7.01
CA GLN A 62 -40.56 9.37 7.13
C GLN A 62 -40.96 8.79 8.50
N ALA A 63 -40.21 7.79 8.99
CA ALA A 63 -40.43 7.21 10.31
C ALA A 63 -40.19 8.22 11.44
N LEU A 64 -39.12 9.01 11.37
CA LEU A 64 -38.84 10.07 12.35
C LEU A 64 -39.89 11.18 12.33
N ARG A 65 -40.36 11.59 11.14
CA ARG A 65 -41.46 12.56 10.98
C ARG A 65 -42.75 12.03 11.58
N LYS A 66 -43.12 10.79 11.27
CA LYS A 66 -44.34 10.13 11.79
C LYS A 66 -44.33 10.03 13.32
N LYS A 67 -43.17 9.79 13.93
CA LYS A 67 -43.01 9.77 15.40
C LYS A 67 -42.88 11.17 16.03
N GLY A 68 -42.78 12.24 15.24
CA GLY A 68 -42.59 13.60 15.75
C GLY A 68 -41.20 13.83 16.37
N PHE A 69 -40.19 13.06 15.98
CA PHE A 69 -38.86 13.08 16.59
C PHE A 69 -37.89 14.06 15.94
N MET A 70 -38.19 14.55 14.72
CA MET A 70 -37.30 15.46 13.98
C MET A 70 -36.95 16.72 14.79
N GLU A 71 -37.96 17.41 15.33
CA GLU A 71 -37.74 18.66 16.07
C GLU A 71 -37.09 18.42 17.44
N SER A 72 -37.47 17.34 18.12
CA SER A 72 -36.87 16.94 19.40
C SER A 72 -35.40 16.59 19.25
N LEU A 73 -35.02 15.93 18.15
CA LEU A 73 -33.63 15.61 17.84
C LEU A 73 -32.81 16.87 17.51
N ARG A 74 -33.36 17.81 16.72
CA ARG A 74 -32.74 19.13 16.49
C ARG A 74 -32.49 19.89 17.79
N SER A 75 -33.51 19.95 18.65
CA SER A 75 -33.42 20.60 19.95
C SER A 75 -32.40 19.91 20.88
N TYR A 76 -32.31 18.58 20.83
CA TYR A 76 -31.32 17.82 21.59
C TYR A 76 -29.90 18.17 21.12
N ILE A 77 -29.64 18.17 19.82
CA ILE A 77 -28.33 18.51 19.26
C ILE A 77 -27.95 19.94 19.66
N ALA A 78 -28.86 20.91 19.51
CA ALA A 78 -28.66 22.31 19.88
C ALA A 78 -28.39 22.53 21.37
N SER A 79 -28.79 21.58 22.24
CA SER A 79 -28.51 21.66 23.68
C SER A 79 -27.07 21.32 24.07
N GLY A 80 -26.23 20.89 23.11
CA GLY A 80 -24.83 20.54 23.35
C GLY A 80 -24.61 19.16 23.98
N ARG A 81 -25.67 18.34 24.12
CA ARG A 81 -25.57 16.99 24.69
C ARG A 81 -25.05 15.97 23.66
N PRO A 82 -24.21 15.00 24.04
CA PRO A 82 -23.59 14.08 23.08
C PRO A 82 -24.59 13.25 22.27
N LEU A 83 -24.36 13.18 20.96
CA LEU A 83 -25.08 12.34 20.01
C LEU A 83 -24.07 11.51 19.20
N MET A 84 -24.30 10.19 19.10
CA MET A 84 -23.61 9.31 18.16
C MET A 84 -24.55 8.83 17.06
N GLY A 85 -24.34 9.23 15.82
CA GLY A 85 -25.06 8.69 14.66
C GLY A 85 -24.34 7.48 14.04
N ILE A 86 -25.04 6.41 13.69
CA ILE A 86 -24.44 5.22 13.06
C ILE A 86 -25.17 4.90 11.75
N CYS A 87 -24.40 4.77 10.66
CA CYS A 87 -24.84 4.48 9.29
C CYS A 87 -25.95 5.43 8.83
N VAL A 88 -27.22 5.01 8.76
CA VAL A 88 -28.33 5.92 8.38
C VAL A 88 -28.48 7.04 9.42
N GLY A 89 -28.17 6.77 10.69
CA GLY A 89 -28.13 7.80 11.73
C GLY A 89 -27.09 8.90 11.45
N MET A 90 -25.98 8.58 10.77
CA MET A 90 -25.05 9.57 10.24
C MET A 90 -25.67 10.31 9.05
N GLN A 91 -26.21 9.57 8.09
CA GLN A 91 -26.75 10.12 6.85
C GLN A 91 -27.86 11.15 7.08
N VAL A 92 -28.76 10.88 8.03
CA VAL A 92 -29.87 11.79 8.41
C VAL A 92 -29.36 13.15 8.94
N LEU A 93 -28.11 13.25 9.40
CA LEU A 93 -27.52 14.51 9.86
C LEU A 93 -27.16 15.45 8.70
N PHE A 94 -27.07 14.95 7.47
CA PHE A 94 -26.81 15.74 6.27
C PHE A 94 -28.08 16.40 5.71
N GLU A 95 -27.96 17.17 4.63
CA GLU A 95 -29.07 17.93 4.03
C GLU A 95 -30.10 17.04 3.34
N GLY A 96 -29.66 15.92 2.75
CA GLY A 96 -30.54 14.99 2.05
C GLY A 96 -29.79 13.83 1.40
N SER A 97 -30.55 12.97 0.71
CA SER A 97 -30.02 11.82 -0.02
C SER A 97 -30.59 11.75 -1.44
N LYS A 98 -29.72 11.44 -2.41
CA LYS A 98 -30.15 11.11 -3.78
C LYS A 98 -30.99 9.82 -3.85
N GLU A 99 -30.98 9.00 -2.80
CA GLU A 99 -31.88 7.85 -2.65
C GLU A 99 -33.35 8.28 -2.55
N SER A 100 -33.62 9.44 -1.94
CA SER A 100 -34.97 9.96 -1.75
C SER A 100 -34.95 11.49 -1.86
N PRO A 101 -34.92 12.04 -3.10
CA PRO A 101 -34.75 13.48 -3.32
C PRO A 101 -35.81 14.37 -2.67
N GLU A 102 -37.01 13.83 -2.43
CA GLU A 102 -38.14 14.53 -1.79
C GLU A 102 -37.97 14.66 -0.27
N ASP A 103 -37.10 13.86 0.34
CA ASP A 103 -36.91 13.79 1.78
C ASP A 103 -35.67 14.59 2.23
N SER A 104 -35.89 15.74 2.88
CA SER A 104 -34.81 16.50 3.52
C SER A 104 -34.40 15.92 4.87
N GLY A 105 -33.09 15.85 5.09
CA GLY A 105 -32.47 15.46 6.36
C GLY A 105 -32.48 16.56 7.42
N LEU A 106 -31.61 16.43 8.42
CA LEU A 106 -31.48 17.42 9.47
C LEU A 106 -30.64 18.63 9.05
N GLY A 107 -29.73 18.51 8.10
CA GLY A 107 -28.87 19.63 7.68
C GLY A 107 -27.99 20.18 8.81
N ILE A 108 -27.52 19.30 9.69
CA ILE A 108 -26.49 19.62 10.69
C ILE A 108 -25.11 19.74 10.00
N PHE A 109 -24.89 18.90 9.00
CA PHE A 109 -23.71 18.92 8.13
C PHE A 109 -24.12 19.24 6.70
N GLU A 110 -23.30 20.02 6.00
CA GLU A 110 -23.46 20.30 4.57
C GLU A 110 -23.08 19.07 3.74
N GLY A 111 -23.83 18.80 2.68
CA GLY A 111 -23.56 17.69 1.78
C GLY A 111 -24.76 16.78 1.59
N HIS A 112 -24.67 15.97 0.53
CA HIS A 112 -25.74 15.07 0.12
C HIS A 112 -25.20 13.66 -0.03
N VAL A 113 -25.99 12.71 0.45
CA VAL A 113 -25.72 11.28 0.31
C VAL A 113 -25.94 10.87 -1.15
N ALA A 114 -24.98 10.17 -1.75
CA ALA A 114 -24.97 9.79 -3.16
C ALA A 114 -24.71 8.29 -3.35
N LEU A 115 -25.26 7.71 -4.41
CA LEU A 115 -25.03 6.31 -4.78
C LEU A 115 -23.61 6.14 -5.32
N PHE A 116 -22.91 5.08 -4.90
CA PHE A 116 -21.64 4.71 -5.52
C PHE A 116 -21.79 4.33 -7.00
N ASN A 117 -20.77 4.64 -7.79
CA ASN A 117 -20.67 4.18 -9.16
C ASN A 117 -20.33 2.68 -9.21
N SER A 118 -21.20 1.90 -9.85
CA SER A 118 -21.05 0.44 -10.01
C SER A 118 -20.27 0.02 -11.26
N GLY A 119 -19.69 0.97 -12.01
CA GLY A 119 -18.94 0.67 -13.23
C GLY A 119 -17.54 0.10 -13.00
N SER A 120 -16.91 0.45 -11.88
CA SER A 120 -15.54 0.06 -11.49
C SER A 120 -15.49 -0.93 -10.31
N LYS A 121 -16.63 -1.18 -9.66
CA LYS A 121 -16.72 -1.93 -8.40
C LYS A 121 -18.14 -2.44 -8.16
N THR A 122 -18.27 -3.36 -7.21
CA THR A 122 -19.57 -3.85 -6.77
C THR A 122 -20.30 -2.83 -5.89
N VAL A 123 -21.62 -2.78 -5.93
CA VAL A 123 -22.43 -1.90 -5.07
C VAL A 123 -23.65 -2.67 -4.61
N PRO A 124 -23.92 -2.82 -3.31
CA PRO A 124 -23.36 -2.11 -2.14
C PRO A 124 -21.89 -2.41 -1.80
N HIS A 125 -21.26 -1.45 -1.13
CA HIS A 125 -20.00 -1.64 -0.40
C HIS A 125 -20.30 -2.52 0.84
N ILE A 126 -19.88 -3.78 0.81
CA ILE A 126 -20.05 -4.76 1.89
C ILE A 126 -18.69 -5.34 2.26
N GLY A 127 -18.13 -4.92 3.41
CA GLY A 127 -16.87 -5.47 3.87
C GLY A 127 -16.16 -4.60 4.89
N TRP A 128 -14.90 -4.97 5.17
CA TRP A 128 -14.06 -4.28 6.13
C TRP A 128 -13.08 -3.37 5.41
N ASN A 129 -13.13 -2.07 5.71
CA ASN A 129 -12.28 -1.07 5.07
C ASN A 129 -11.70 -0.12 6.12
N ALA A 130 -10.57 0.51 5.83
CA ALA A 130 -9.88 1.39 6.78
C ALA A 130 -10.56 2.77 6.87
N ALA A 131 -10.73 3.24 8.10
CA ALA A 131 -11.03 4.64 8.38
C ALA A 131 -9.71 5.40 8.54
N GLN A 132 -9.39 6.29 7.60
CA GLN A 132 -8.18 7.12 7.66
C GLN A 132 -8.54 8.50 8.20
N VAL A 133 -7.77 8.95 9.19
CA VAL A 133 -8.00 10.24 9.85
C VAL A 133 -7.59 11.36 8.90
N VAL A 134 -8.51 12.31 8.66
CA VAL A 134 -8.28 13.45 7.74
C VAL A 134 -8.42 14.81 8.41
N HIS A 135 -8.87 14.82 9.67
CA HIS A 135 -9.18 16.04 10.41
C HIS A 135 -7.94 16.85 10.77
N ALA A 136 -8.05 18.18 10.67
CA ALA A 136 -6.93 19.12 10.76
C ALA A 136 -6.92 20.02 12.03
N ASP A 137 -7.95 19.97 12.89
CA ASP A 137 -8.04 20.85 14.07
C ASP A 137 -7.88 20.10 15.41
N ASP A 138 -6.91 20.56 16.21
CA ASP A 138 -6.52 20.08 17.55
C ASP A 138 -7.36 20.73 18.69
N SER A 139 -8.27 21.65 18.37
CA SER A 139 -8.95 22.49 19.37
C SER A 139 -9.94 21.73 20.27
N GLN A 140 -10.53 20.64 19.80
CA GLN A 140 -11.47 19.81 20.55
C GLN A 140 -10.96 18.35 20.64
N PRO A 141 -11.18 17.64 21.75
CA PRO A 141 -10.85 16.21 21.85
C PRO A 141 -11.93 15.38 21.13
N ALA A 142 -11.53 14.39 20.33
CA ALA A 142 -12.44 13.58 19.51
C ALA A 142 -12.48 12.11 19.96
N PRO A 143 -13.53 11.34 19.63
CA PRO A 143 -13.52 9.89 19.82
C PRO A 143 -12.34 9.24 19.10
N ASP A 144 -11.71 8.25 19.72
CA ASP A 144 -10.51 7.63 19.15
C ASP A 144 -10.85 6.64 18.04
N VAL A 145 -10.92 7.14 16.80
CA VAL A 145 -10.88 6.28 15.60
C VAL A 145 -9.41 6.09 15.22
N ALA A 146 -8.85 4.93 15.56
CA ALA A 146 -7.46 4.60 15.23
C ALA A 146 -7.19 4.74 13.73
N ASP A 147 -6.10 5.43 13.37
CA ASP A 147 -5.82 5.76 11.97
C ASP A 147 -5.48 4.50 11.16
N GLY A 148 -6.21 4.27 10.08
CA GLY A 148 -6.06 3.08 9.25
C GLY A 148 -6.73 1.82 9.82
N GLU A 149 -7.42 1.91 10.95
CA GLU A 149 -8.15 0.78 11.55
C GLU A 149 -9.35 0.37 10.69
N ARG A 150 -9.61 -0.94 10.61
CA ARG A 150 -10.66 -1.50 9.77
C ARG A 150 -12.00 -1.58 10.49
N PHE A 151 -13.03 -1.05 9.86
CA PHE A 151 -14.41 -1.14 10.33
C PHE A 151 -15.30 -1.78 9.27
N TYR A 152 -16.44 -2.33 9.70
CA TYR A 152 -17.42 -2.96 8.82
C TYR A 152 -18.38 -1.93 8.21
N PHE A 153 -18.37 -1.86 6.88
CA PHE A 153 -19.24 -1.02 6.05
C PHE A 153 -20.25 -1.89 5.30
N VAL A 154 -21.50 -1.42 5.22
CA VAL A 154 -22.60 -2.12 4.54
C VAL A 154 -23.61 -1.11 3.96
N HIS A 155 -23.29 -0.49 2.83
CA HIS A 155 -24.08 0.60 2.26
C HIS A 155 -23.91 0.75 0.74
N SER A 156 -24.98 1.18 0.04
CA SER A 156 -24.89 1.60 -1.37
C SER A 156 -24.65 3.09 -1.54
N TYR A 157 -25.02 3.88 -0.53
CA TYR A 157 -24.97 5.34 -0.58
C TYR A 157 -24.00 5.86 0.48
N ALA A 158 -23.25 6.91 0.13
CA ALA A 158 -22.30 7.56 1.01
C ALA A 158 -22.21 9.06 0.70
N VAL A 159 -21.67 9.86 1.62
CA VAL A 159 -21.38 11.27 1.33
C VAL A 159 -19.98 11.37 0.71
N PRO A 160 -19.83 11.87 -0.53
CA PRO A 160 -18.52 12.01 -1.18
C PRO A 160 -17.60 12.93 -0.38
N TYR A 161 -16.32 12.54 -0.27
CA TYR A 161 -15.29 13.35 0.35
C TYR A 161 -14.47 14.05 -0.74
N THR A 162 -14.48 15.39 -0.73
CA THR A 162 -13.71 16.21 -1.68
C THR A 162 -12.46 16.80 -1.05
N GLY A 163 -12.38 16.88 0.28
CA GLY A 163 -11.28 17.53 0.99
C GLY A 163 -11.25 19.06 0.86
N GLU A 164 -12.31 19.66 0.31
CA GLU A 164 -12.42 21.09 0.06
C GLU A 164 -13.64 21.69 0.78
N GLY A 165 -13.67 23.02 0.91
CA GLY A 165 -14.82 23.76 1.42
C GLY A 165 -15.11 23.51 2.91
N SER A 166 -16.40 23.45 3.25
CA SER A 166 -16.90 23.31 4.63
C SER A 166 -16.66 21.92 5.23
N GLN A 167 -16.37 20.89 4.41
CA GLN A 167 -16.07 19.52 4.87
C GLN A 167 -14.87 19.47 5.83
N SER A 168 -13.90 20.35 5.63
CA SER A 168 -12.72 20.47 6.51
C SER A 168 -13.04 20.76 7.98
N GLN A 169 -14.25 21.23 8.28
CA GLN A 169 -14.68 21.61 9.63
C GLN A 169 -15.34 20.47 10.44
N PHE A 170 -15.73 19.38 9.79
CA PHE A 170 -16.51 18.33 10.44
C PHE A 170 -16.17 16.91 10.01
N VAL A 171 -15.38 16.71 8.95
CA VAL A 171 -14.98 15.36 8.53
C VAL A 171 -13.87 14.85 9.45
N HIS A 172 -14.15 13.75 10.16
CA HIS A 172 -13.20 13.15 11.08
C HIS A 172 -12.32 12.10 10.38
N THR A 173 -12.95 11.16 9.70
CA THR A 173 -12.28 10.16 8.87
C THR A 173 -12.90 10.06 7.49
N ALA A 174 -12.08 9.68 6.53
CA ALA A 174 -12.52 9.32 5.18
C ALA A 174 -12.00 7.93 4.82
N THR A 175 -12.68 7.30 3.87
CA THR A 175 -12.38 5.95 3.39
C THR A 175 -12.47 5.95 1.87
N ARG A 176 -11.58 5.21 1.21
CA ARG A 176 -11.60 5.04 -0.23
C ARG A 176 -12.18 3.67 -0.58
N TYR A 177 -13.05 3.65 -1.58
CA TYR A 177 -13.61 2.44 -2.16
C TYR A 177 -13.41 2.48 -3.68
N SER A 178 -12.40 1.76 -4.15
CA SER A 178 -11.82 1.78 -5.49
C SER A 178 -11.48 3.20 -5.97
N ASP A 179 -12.28 3.76 -6.87
CA ASP A 179 -12.08 5.07 -7.49
C ASP A 179 -12.73 6.22 -6.70
N GLU A 180 -13.63 5.93 -5.76
CA GLU A 180 -14.38 6.94 -5.01
C GLU A 180 -13.89 7.05 -3.56
N THR A 181 -13.89 8.27 -3.02
CA THR A 181 -13.57 8.53 -1.61
C THR A 181 -14.76 9.16 -0.94
N PHE A 182 -15.10 8.66 0.26
CA PHE A 182 -16.29 9.07 0.98
C PHE A 182 -15.98 9.34 2.46
N ILE A 183 -16.86 10.09 3.10
CA ILE A 183 -16.79 10.41 4.52
C ILE A 183 -17.17 9.16 5.32
N SER A 184 -16.23 8.62 6.10
CA SER A 184 -16.47 7.45 6.94
C SER A 184 -16.84 7.80 8.37
N SER A 185 -16.44 8.98 8.86
CA SER A 185 -16.99 9.55 10.08
C SER A 185 -16.94 11.08 10.09
N VAL A 186 -17.87 11.67 10.83
CA VAL A 186 -17.97 13.10 11.07
C VAL A 186 -17.93 13.39 12.56
N TRP A 187 -17.40 14.54 12.91
CA TRP A 187 -17.32 15.02 14.27
C TRP A 187 -17.31 16.54 14.29
N LYS A 188 -18.21 17.13 15.08
CA LYS A 188 -18.25 18.57 15.35
C LYS A 188 -18.98 18.81 16.66
N ASP A 189 -18.35 19.55 17.57
CA ASP A 189 -18.90 19.88 18.89
C ASP A 189 -19.35 18.61 19.66
N ASN A 190 -20.66 18.44 19.87
CA ASN A 190 -21.26 17.32 20.59
C ASN A 190 -21.78 16.19 19.69
N VAL A 191 -21.60 16.29 18.36
CA VAL A 191 -22.09 15.30 17.41
C VAL A 191 -20.92 14.52 16.83
N PHE A 192 -20.94 13.21 17.05
CA PHE A 192 -20.07 12.25 16.39
C PHE A 192 -20.93 11.32 15.55
N ALA A 193 -20.50 10.93 14.36
CA ALA A 193 -21.24 9.92 13.61
C ALA A 193 -20.34 9.14 12.65
N THR A 194 -20.69 7.87 12.41
CA THR A 194 -19.91 6.94 11.60
C THR A 194 -20.77 6.35 10.49
N GLN A 195 -20.22 6.19 9.28
CA GLN A 195 -20.86 5.45 8.20
C GLN A 195 -20.79 3.93 8.44
N PHE A 196 -19.69 3.48 9.05
CA PHE A 196 -19.51 2.09 9.46
C PHE A 196 -20.27 1.75 10.74
N HIS A 197 -20.44 0.45 10.99
CA HIS A 197 -21.14 -0.11 12.14
C HIS A 197 -20.16 -0.55 13.23
N PRO A 198 -19.90 0.25 14.27
CA PRO A 198 -18.96 -0.14 15.33
C PRO A 198 -19.44 -1.38 16.11
N GLU A 199 -20.74 -1.58 16.28
CA GLU A 199 -21.32 -2.78 16.90
C GLU A 199 -21.10 -4.07 16.06
N LYS A 200 -20.66 -3.92 14.80
CA LYS A 200 -20.30 -5.02 13.88
C LYS A 200 -18.84 -5.04 13.47
N SER A 201 -18.02 -4.20 14.09
CA SER A 201 -16.60 -4.06 13.77
C SER A 201 -15.69 -4.72 14.81
N GLY A 202 -16.16 -5.80 15.45
CA GLY A 202 -15.39 -6.56 16.44
C GLY A 202 -14.87 -5.71 17.59
N ASN A 203 -13.62 -5.98 18.02
CA ASN A 203 -13.01 -5.28 19.15
C ASN A 203 -12.73 -3.79 18.88
N ALA A 204 -12.36 -3.43 17.64
CA ALA A 204 -12.12 -2.04 17.26
C ALA A 204 -13.39 -1.19 17.42
N GLY A 205 -14.52 -1.69 16.95
CA GLY A 205 -15.80 -1.03 17.12
C GLY A 205 -16.29 -0.96 18.57
N LEU A 206 -16.08 -2.01 19.36
CA LEU A 206 -16.36 -1.97 20.81
C LEU A 206 -15.50 -0.93 21.54
N ALA A 207 -14.23 -0.77 21.18
CA ALA A 207 -13.35 0.25 21.74
C ALA A 207 -13.86 1.67 21.41
N LEU A 208 -14.31 1.91 20.18
CA LEU A 208 -14.89 3.19 19.77
C LEU A 208 -16.19 3.51 20.53
N LEU A 209 -17.11 2.54 20.65
CA LEU A 209 -18.35 2.71 21.43
C LEU A 209 -18.03 3.04 22.90
N LYS A 210 -17.05 2.34 23.47
CA LYS A 210 -16.59 2.59 24.84
C LYS A 210 -16.05 4.01 25.01
N SER A 211 -15.18 4.47 24.09
CA SER A 211 -14.63 5.83 24.10
C SER A 211 -15.74 6.88 24.08
N PHE A 212 -16.74 6.74 23.19
CA PHE A 212 -17.89 7.64 23.15
C PHE A 212 -18.71 7.64 24.44
N ILE A 213 -19.00 6.46 25.01
CA ILE A 213 -19.79 6.34 26.23
C ILE A 213 -19.04 6.96 27.43
N GLN A 214 -17.72 6.81 27.52
CA GLN A 214 -16.93 7.28 28.66
C GLN A 214 -16.49 8.75 28.59
N ASP A 215 -16.74 9.43 27.45
CA ASP A 215 -16.12 10.73 27.16
C ASP A 215 -14.58 10.65 27.16
N ASP A 216 -14.03 9.47 26.86
CA ASP A 216 -12.59 9.24 26.71
C ASP A 216 -12.15 9.75 25.33
N LEU A 217 -12.24 11.07 25.17
CA LEU A 217 -11.90 11.80 23.95
C LEU A 217 -10.39 12.05 23.92
N ILE A 218 -9.75 11.69 22.81
CA ILE A 218 -8.29 11.81 22.64
C ILE A 218 -7.96 13.06 21.82
N ARG A 219 -6.90 13.76 22.23
CA ARG A 219 -6.23 14.77 21.40
C ARG A 219 -5.17 14.08 20.56
N LYS A 220 -5.39 13.96 19.24
CA LYS A 220 -4.38 13.44 18.32
C LYS A 220 -3.41 14.54 17.90
N PRO A 221 -2.14 14.21 17.60
CA PRO A 221 -1.17 15.21 17.15
C PRO A 221 -1.46 15.67 15.71
N ASN A 222 -1.32 16.98 15.51
CA ASN A 222 -1.44 17.70 14.25
C ASN A 222 -0.91 16.95 13.01
N GLN A 223 -1.80 16.59 12.08
CA GLN A 223 -1.41 16.32 10.70
C GLN A 223 -1.35 17.66 9.95
N ASN A 224 -0.14 18.08 9.54
CA ASN A 224 0.11 19.39 8.91
C ASN A 224 -0.59 19.62 7.55
N ALA A 225 -1.43 18.70 7.07
CA ALA A 225 -2.20 18.85 5.84
C ALA A 225 -3.48 18.00 5.86
N VAL A 226 -4.61 18.58 5.45
CA VAL A 226 -5.84 17.84 5.10
C VAL A 226 -5.48 16.84 4.01
N LEU A 227 -5.70 15.55 4.25
CA LEU A 227 -5.43 14.52 3.26
C LEU A 227 -6.34 14.73 2.05
N SER A 228 -5.71 14.85 0.88
CA SER A 228 -6.43 14.87 -0.40
C SER A 228 -7.16 13.53 -0.61
N PRO A 229 -8.30 13.51 -1.32
CA PRO A 229 -9.02 12.26 -1.60
C PRO A 229 -8.15 11.19 -2.28
N CYS A 230 -7.21 11.60 -3.13
CA CYS A 230 -6.30 10.70 -3.83
C CYS A 230 -5.22 10.08 -2.93
N SER A 231 -4.93 10.69 -1.78
CA SER A 231 -3.96 10.16 -0.82
C SER A 231 -4.52 9.10 0.13
N ILE A 232 -5.85 8.96 0.20
CA ILE A 232 -6.51 7.94 1.02
C ILE A 232 -6.42 6.60 0.30
N LYS A 233 -5.95 5.57 1.00
CA LYS A 233 -5.78 4.23 0.41
C LYS A 233 -7.09 3.44 0.45
N ASP A 234 -7.38 2.70 -0.63
CA ASP A 234 -8.39 1.64 -0.56
C ASP A 234 -7.76 0.39 0.06
N THR A 235 -8.43 -0.17 1.04
CA THR A 235 -7.94 -1.30 1.84
C THR A 235 -9.06 -2.29 2.14
N LEU A 236 -10.10 -2.32 1.29
CA LEU A 236 -11.19 -3.29 1.42
C LEU A 236 -10.61 -4.71 1.44
N SER A 237 -10.84 -5.43 2.53
CA SER A 237 -10.43 -6.82 2.64
C SER A 237 -11.48 -7.75 2.04
N VAL A 238 -11.03 -8.81 1.37
CA VAL A 238 -11.92 -9.92 1.02
C VAL A 238 -12.40 -10.61 2.30
N ARG A 239 -13.72 -10.74 2.46
CA ARG A 239 -14.31 -11.34 3.67
C ARG A 239 -14.17 -12.85 3.68
N VAL A 240 -13.80 -13.40 4.83
CA VAL A 240 -13.88 -14.83 5.13
C VAL A 240 -15.13 -15.11 5.96
N ILE A 241 -16.11 -15.77 5.33
CA ILE A 241 -17.42 -16.06 5.93
C ILE A 241 -17.44 -17.50 6.46
N ALA A 242 -17.84 -17.66 7.72
CA ALA A 242 -18.04 -18.98 8.33
C ALA A 242 -19.54 -19.34 8.31
N CYS A 243 -19.89 -20.45 7.67
CA CYS A 243 -21.28 -20.87 7.51
C CYS A 243 -21.59 -22.12 8.33
N LEU A 244 -22.72 -22.16 9.03
CA LEU A 244 -23.19 -23.32 9.78
C LEU A 244 -24.65 -23.71 9.48
N ASP A 245 -24.87 -25.01 9.36
CA ASP A 245 -26.19 -25.62 9.20
C ASP A 245 -26.86 -25.84 10.56
N VAL A 246 -28.06 -25.31 10.75
CA VAL A 246 -28.83 -25.47 11.99
C VAL A 246 -30.00 -26.42 11.76
N ARG A 247 -29.98 -27.59 12.43
CA ARG A 247 -31.05 -28.61 12.40
C ARG A 247 -31.66 -28.84 13.78
N ALA A 248 -32.85 -29.42 13.81
CA ALA A 248 -33.37 -30.07 15.01
C ALA A 248 -32.93 -31.54 15.00
N ASN A 249 -32.39 -32.03 16.13
CA ASN A 249 -32.13 -33.46 16.32
C ASN A 249 -33.42 -34.22 16.70
N ASP A 250 -33.32 -35.53 16.90
CA ASP A 250 -34.46 -36.39 17.23
C ASP A 250 -35.09 -36.08 18.60
N SER A 251 -34.37 -35.35 19.48
CA SER A 251 -34.88 -34.83 20.76
C SER A 251 -35.52 -33.43 20.63
N GLY A 252 -35.49 -32.83 19.44
CA GLY A 252 -36.00 -31.48 19.18
C GLY A 252 -35.02 -30.35 19.53
N ASP A 253 -33.80 -30.66 19.95
CA ASP A 253 -32.76 -29.67 20.23
C ASP A 253 -32.11 -29.18 18.94
N LEU A 254 -31.73 -27.89 18.93
CA LEU A 254 -30.97 -27.31 17.83
C LEU A 254 -29.51 -27.73 17.87
N VAL A 255 -29.06 -28.37 16.80
CA VAL A 255 -27.70 -28.88 16.62
C VAL A 255 -27.11 -28.41 15.31
N VAL A 256 -25.77 -28.37 15.26
CA VAL A 256 -25.04 -28.14 14.02
C VAL A 256 -24.74 -29.47 13.34
N THR A 257 -25.02 -29.57 12.03
CA THR A 257 -24.75 -30.79 11.24
C THR A 257 -23.64 -30.59 10.20
N LYS A 258 -23.21 -31.69 9.57
CA LYS A 258 -22.13 -31.70 8.57
C LYS A 258 -22.59 -30.98 7.30
N GLY A 259 -21.95 -29.85 6.97
CA GLY A 259 -22.23 -29.06 5.76
C GLY A 259 -21.49 -29.54 4.51
N ASP A 260 -21.42 -30.86 4.28
CA ASP A 260 -20.77 -31.42 3.07
C ASP A 260 -21.61 -32.47 2.34
N GLN A 261 -22.79 -32.85 2.84
CA GLN A 261 -23.78 -33.66 2.14
C GLN A 261 -25.20 -33.33 2.62
N TYR A 262 -26.19 -33.42 1.71
CA TYR A 262 -27.61 -33.31 2.07
C TYR A 262 -28.10 -34.43 3.00
N ASP A 263 -27.39 -35.57 3.04
CA ASP A 263 -27.65 -36.69 3.95
C ASP A 263 -26.79 -36.60 5.22
N VAL A 264 -27.45 -36.38 6.36
CA VAL A 264 -26.82 -35.98 7.64
C VAL A 264 -26.90 -37.03 8.73
N ARG A 265 -27.44 -38.22 8.42
CA ARG A 265 -27.56 -39.33 9.38
C ARG A 265 -26.28 -40.13 9.44
N GLU A 266 -25.91 -40.59 10.64
CA GLU A 266 -24.81 -41.54 10.78
C GLU A 266 -25.16 -42.89 10.15
N VAL A 267 -24.25 -43.41 9.32
CA VAL A 267 -24.42 -44.69 8.59
C VAL A 267 -24.65 -45.88 9.54
N ASN A 268 -24.19 -45.79 10.79
CA ASN A 268 -24.25 -46.88 11.77
C ASN A 268 -25.39 -46.76 12.79
N SER A 269 -25.82 -45.54 13.16
CA SER A 269 -26.81 -45.30 14.23
C SER A 269 -28.12 -44.69 13.73
N GLY A 270 -28.12 -44.05 12.54
CA GLY A 270 -29.29 -43.35 12.00
C GLY A 270 -29.61 -42.00 12.67
N ASP A 271 -28.87 -41.64 13.71
CA ASP A 271 -29.05 -40.39 14.46
C ASP A 271 -28.47 -39.19 13.69
N VAL A 272 -29.02 -38.00 13.96
CA VAL A 272 -28.52 -36.73 13.41
C VAL A 272 -27.16 -36.40 14.03
N ARG A 273 -26.10 -36.30 13.21
CA ARG A 273 -24.74 -35.93 13.67
C ARG A 273 -24.74 -34.55 14.34
N ASN A 274 -24.31 -34.48 15.61
CA ASN A 274 -24.26 -33.25 16.39
C ASN A 274 -22.81 -32.72 16.53
N LEU A 275 -22.50 -31.58 15.89
CA LEU A 275 -21.20 -30.92 15.94
C LEU A 275 -21.12 -29.79 17.00
N GLY A 276 -22.14 -29.69 17.85
CA GLY A 276 -22.24 -28.71 18.93
C GLY A 276 -23.47 -27.82 18.81
N LYS A 277 -23.59 -26.89 19.78
CA LYS A 277 -24.68 -25.90 19.80
C LYS A 277 -24.36 -24.75 18.84
N PRO A 278 -25.32 -24.29 18.02
CA PRO A 278 -25.11 -23.21 17.04
C PRO A 278 -24.48 -21.95 17.64
N VAL A 279 -24.93 -21.53 18.83
CA VAL A 279 -24.46 -20.32 19.52
C VAL A 279 -22.99 -20.41 19.90
N ASP A 280 -22.56 -21.54 20.47
CA ASP A 280 -21.18 -21.71 20.92
C ASP A 280 -20.23 -21.84 19.74
N LEU A 281 -20.68 -22.47 18.65
CA LEU A 281 -19.91 -22.57 17.41
C LEU A 281 -19.75 -21.21 16.72
N ALA A 282 -20.81 -20.40 16.66
CA ALA A 282 -20.73 -19.04 16.12
C ALA A 282 -19.79 -18.17 16.97
N ALA A 283 -19.88 -18.25 18.30
CA ALA A 283 -18.94 -17.55 19.19
C ALA A 283 -17.49 -17.97 18.93
N ARG A 284 -17.24 -19.26 18.67
CA ARG A 284 -15.93 -19.77 18.28
C ARG A 284 -15.44 -19.13 16.97
N TYR A 285 -16.25 -19.13 15.91
CA TYR A 285 -15.85 -18.53 14.63
C TYR A 285 -15.49 -17.07 14.75
N PHE A 286 -16.26 -16.31 15.53
CA PHE A 286 -15.92 -14.93 15.84
C PHE A 286 -14.53 -14.82 16.50
N THR A 287 -14.23 -15.64 17.51
CA THR A 287 -12.92 -15.62 18.19
C THR A 287 -11.76 -16.11 17.30
N GLU A 288 -12.05 -17.00 16.36
CA GLU A 288 -11.08 -17.50 15.36
C GLU A 288 -10.88 -16.51 14.19
N GLY A 289 -11.63 -15.40 14.19
CA GLY A 289 -11.45 -14.29 13.24
C GLY A 289 -12.35 -14.33 12.02
N ALA A 290 -13.52 -14.99 12.06
CA ALA A 290 -14.50 -14.89 10.98
C ALA A 290 -14.98 -13.44 10.79
N ASP A 291 -15.03 -12.99 9.54
CA ASP A 291 -15.50 -11.64 9.20
C ASP A 291 -17.02 -11.52 9.21
N GLU A 292 -17.72 -12.65 9.05
CA GLU A 292 -19.16 -12.78 9.02
C GLU A 292 -19.56 -14.23 9.36
N ILE A 293 -20.73 -14.42 9.95
CA ILE A 293 -21.27 -15.74 10.28
C ILE A 293 -22.62 -15.94 9.61
N THR A 294 -22.74 -17.00 8.81
CA THR A 294 -23.98 -17.38 8.14
C THR A 294 -24.62 -18.59 8.81
N PHE A 295 -25.89 -18.49 9.13
CA PHE A 295 -26.73 -19.57 9.62
C PHE A 295 -27.65 -20.04 8.50
N LEU A 296 -27.56 -21.32 8.15
CA LEU A 296 -28.53 -21.96 7.26
C LEU A 296 -29.57 -22.68 8.11
N ASN A 297 -30.73 -22.03 8.27
CA ASN A 297 -31.88 -22.58 8.96
C ASN A 297 -32.62 -23.57 8.06
N ILE A 298 -32.33 -24.84 8.29
CA ILE A 298 -32.91 -25.98 7.59
C ILE A 298 -33.91 -26.74 8.49
N THR A 299 -34.32 -26.10 9.59
CA THR A 299 -35.38 -26.60 10.46
C THR A 299 -36.76 -26.30 9.88
N SER A 300 -37.73 -27.18 10.18
CA SER A 300 -39.13 -26.99 9.83
C SER A 300 -39.95 -26.97 11.11
N PHE A 301 -40.17 -25.79 11.69
CA PHE A 301 -41.02 -25.59 12.88
C PHE A 301 -42.46 -25.24 12.50
N ARG A 302 -43.13 -26.10 11.72
CA ARG A 302 -44.49 -25.83 11.22
C ARG A 302 -45.59 -25.89 12.28
N ASP A 303 -45.32 -26.56 13.40
CA ASP A 303 -46.31 -26.78 14.46
C ASP A 303 -46.19 -25.76 15.61
N ARG A 304 -45.38 -24.70 15.45
CA ARG A 304 -45.15 -23.68 16.48
C ARG A 304 -45.39 -22.27 15.95
N PRO A 305 -45.84 -21.34 16.80
CA PRO A 305 -45.95 -19.94 16.41
C PRO A 305 -44.61 -19.38 15.91
N PHE A 306 -44.65 -18.54 14.89
CA PHE A 306 -43.41 -18.01 14.28
C PHE A 306 -42.55 -17.24 15.30
N ALA A 307 -43.19 -16.45 16.17
CA ALA A 307 -42.52 -15.66 17.22
C ALA A 307 -41.72 -16.51 18.22
N ASP A 308 -42.10 -17.79 18.37
CA ASP A 308 -41.48 -18.75 19.28
C ASP A 308 -40.51 -19.71 18.58
N THR A 309 -40.13 -19.39 17.33
CA THR A 309 -39.19 -20.24 16.59
C THR A 309 -37.82 -20.25 17.27
N PRO A 310 -37.26 -21.44 17.56
CA PRO A 310 -35.96 -21.58 18.22
C PRO A 310 -34.81 -20.84 17.54
N MET A 311 -34.89 -20.63 16.22
CA MET A 311 -33.87 -19.91 15.45
C MET A 311 -33.76 -18.42 15.86
N LEU A 312 -34.87 -17.77 16.22
CA LEU A 312 -34.83 -16.39 16.73
C LEU A 312 -34.03 -16.32 18.03
N GLU A 313 -34.19 -17.31 18.91
CA GLU A 313 -33.44 -17.37 20.16
C GLU A 313 -31.94 -17.65 19.91
N VAL A 314 -31.60 -18.50 18.94
CA VAL A 314 -30.20 -18.69 18.53
C VAL A 314 -29.57 -17.37 18.10
N LEU A 315 -30.25 -16.56 17.29
CA LEU A 315 -29.75 -15.25 16.89
C LEU A 315 -29.62 -14.28 18.07
N ARG A 316 -30.61 -14.27 18.99
CA ARG A 316 -30.59 -13.40 20.19
C ARG A 316 -29.43 -13.75 21.10
N GLN A 317 -29.13 -15.03 21.29
CA GLN A 317 -28.02 -15.49 22.11
C GLN A 317 -26.67 -15.32 21.41
N THR A 318 -26.61 -15.52 20.09
CA THR A 318 -25.40 -15.31 19.30
C THR A 318 -25.00 -13.84 19.31
N SER A 319 -25.93 -12.93 19.03
CA SER A 319 -25.68 -11.48 18.98
C SER A 319 -25.23 -10.87 20.31
N ARG A 320 -25.37 -11.59 21.44
CA ARG A 320 -24.80 -11.20 22.74
C ARG A 320 -23.30 -11.42 22.86
N ARG A 321 -22.74 -12.32 22.04
CA ARG A 321 -21.34 -12.75 22.11
C ARG A 321 -20.54 -12.43 20.86
N VAL A 322 -21.22 -12.26 19.72
CA VAL A 322 -20.63 -12.09 18.40
C VAL A 322 -20.90 -10.69 17.88
N PHE A 323 -19.82 -9.94 17.61
CA PHE A 323 -19.85 -8.53 17.17
C PHE A 323 -19.34 -8.38 15.73
N VAL A 324 -19.68 -9.35 14.89
CA VAL A 324 -19.53 -9.32 13.42
C VAL A 324 -20.92 -9.54 12.78
N PRO A 325 -21.09 -9.28 11.47
CA PRO A 325 -22.36 -9.47 10.78
C PRO A 325 -22.87 -10.92 10.87
N LEU A 326 -24.18 -11.05 11.07
CA LEU A 326 -24.89 -12.33 11.11
C LEU A 326 -25.86 -12.43 9.93
N THR A 327 -25.72 -13.46 9.12
CA THR A 327 -26.62 -13.74 8.00
C THR A 327 -27.49 -14.94 8.31
N ILE A 328 -28.79 -14.87 8.04
CA ILE A 328 -29.73 -15.99 8.23
C ILE A 328 -30.37 -16.38 6.91
N GLY A 329 -30.14 -17.61 6.46
CA GLY A 329 -30.80 -18.22 5.32
C GLY A 329 -31.80 -19.28 5.73
N GLY A 330 -32.87 -19.45 4.95
CA GLY A 330 -33.89 -20.48 5.19
C GLY A 330 -35.05 -20.00 6.07
N GLY A 331 -36.27 -20.15 5.53
CA GLY A 331 -37.51 -19.75 6.21
C GLY A 331 -37.90 -18.27 6.06
N VAL A 332 -37.18 -17.49 5.24
CA VAL A 332 -37.50 -16.08 4.94
C VAL A 332 -38.47 -16.03 3.76
N ARG A 333 -39.76 -16.14 4.07
CA ARG A 333 -40.89 -16.17 3.13
C ARG A 333 -42.18 -15.82 3.87
N ASP A 334 -43.31 -15.82 3.17
CA ASP A 334 -44.60 -15.73 3.84
C ASP A 334 -44.85 -16.95 4.74
N VAL A 335 -45.18 -16.70 6.01
CA VAL A 335 -45.40 -17.75 7.02
C VAL A 335 -46.80 -17.63 7.61
N ALA A 336 -47.62 -18.66 7.44
CA ALA A 336 -48.90 -18.76 8.13
C ALA A 336 -48.70 -19.34 9.54
N GLU A 337 -49.37 -18.77 10.54
CA GLU A 337 -49.39 -19.33 11.89
C GLU A 337 -50.08 -20.71 11.89
N PRO A 338 -49.68 -21.65 12.79
CA PRO A 338 -50.27 -22.99 12.83
C PRO A 338 -51.79 -23.00 13.08
N ASP A 339 -52.29 -21.98 13.79
CA ASP A 339 -53.71 -21.81 14.11
C ASP A 339 -54.50 -21.04 13.01
N GLY A 340 -53.82 -20.61 11.94
CA GLY A 340 -54.40 -19.84 10.84
C GLY A 340 -54.79 -18.41 11.19
N SER A 341 -54.45 -17.92 12.39
CA SER A 341 -54.87 -16.59 12.89
C SER A 341 -54.22 -15.43 12.14
N ARG A 342 -53.01 -15.63 11.62
CA ARG A 342 -52.20 -14.60 10.97
C ARG A 342 -51.30 -15.20 9.89
N ILE A 343 -51.08 -14.42 8.83
CA ILE A 343 -49.98 -14.65 7.88
C ILE A 343 -48.96 -13.54 8.12
N TRP A 344 -47.72 -13.93 8.35
CA TRP A 344 -46.57 -13.03 8.40
C TRP A 344 -46.01 -12.87 6.99
N PRO A 345 -46.08 -11.67 6.39
CA PRO A 345 -45.40 -11.40 5.14
C PRO A 345 -43.88 -11.58 5.27
N ALA A 346 -43.20 -11.96 4.19
CA ALA A 346 -41.76 -12.17 4.18
C ALA A 346 -40.95 -10.98 4.72
N VAL A 347 -41.41 -9.74 4.46
CA VAL A 347 -40.79 -8.52 4.98
C VAL A 347 -40.87 -8.37 6.51
N ASP A 348 -41.94 -8.87 7.13
CA ASP A 348 -42.12 -8.86 8.57
C ASP A 348 -41.40 -10.05 9.23
N VAL A 349 -41.35 -11.20 8.55
CA VAL A 349 -40.50 -12.34 8.94
C VAL A 349 -39.04 -11.91 8.99
N ALA A 350 -38.55 -11.25 7.94
CA ALA A 350 -37.21 -10.67 7.90
C ALA A 350 -37.01 -9.64 9.03
N GLY A 351 -38.01 -8.78 9.28
CA GLY A 351 -38.00 -7.83 10.38
C GLY A 351 -37.79 -8.47 11.76
N GLU A 352 -38.44 -9.60 12.03
CA GLU A 352 -38.26 -10.32 13.29
C GLU A 352 -36.89 -11.00 13.41
N TYR A 353 -36.35 -11.52 12.30
CA TYR A 353 -34.97 -12.00 12.24
C TYR A 353 -33.97 -10.87 12.52
N PHE A 354 -34.16 -9.69 11.92
CA PHE A 354 -33.30 -8.53 12.17
C PHE A 354 -33.35 -8.08 13.64
N ARG A 355 -34.55 -7.99 14.22
CA ARG A 355 -34.74 -7.66 15.64
C ARG A 355 -34.15 -8.70 16.60
N SER A 356 -34.04 -9.94 16.12
CA SER A 356 -33.44 -11.03 16.89
C SER A 356 -31.91 -11.08 16.77
N GLY A 357 -31.30 -10.31 15.86
CA GLY A 357 -29.85 -10.15 15.79
C GLY A 357 -29.25 -10.41 14.42
N ALA A 358 -30.02 -10.85 13.42
CA ALA A 358 -29.52 -10.94 12.04
C ALA A 358 -29.28 -9.54 11.46
N ASP A 359 -28.36 -9.44 10.52
CA ASP A 359 -28.06 -8.23 9.75
C ASP A 359 -28.47 -8.39 8.29
N LYS A 360 -28.45 -9.63 7.79
CA LYS A 360 -28.84 -9.98 6.43
C LYS A 360 -29.72 -11.22 6.42
N VAL A 361 -30.65 -11.27 5.48
CA VAL A 361 -31.50 -12.43 5.21
C VAL A 361 -31.16 -13.03 3.86
N SER A 362 -31.07 -14.36 3.79
CA SER A 362 -30.80 -15.09 2.57
C SER A 362 -32.06 -15.78 2.02
N ILE A 363 -32.37 -15.50 0.76
CA ILE A 363 -33.53 -16.01 0.02
C ILE A 363 -33.02 -17.06 -0.99
N GLY A 364 -33.59 -18.27 -0.93
CA GLY A 364 -33.21 -19.39 -1.81
C GLY A 364 -34.27 -19.68 -2.88
N SER A 365 -35.11 -20.69 -2.66
CA SER A 365 -36.09 -21.15 -3.67
C SER A 365 -37.05 -20.06 -4.18
N ASP A 366 -37.49 -19.17 -3.30
CA ASP A 366 -38.39 -18.07 -3.68
C ASP A 366 -37.71 -17.07 -4.62
N ALA A 367 -36.37 -16.96 -4.61
CA ALA A 367 -35.62 -16.14 -5.55
C ALA A 367 -35.72 -16.70 -6.98
N VAL A 368 -35.70 -18.03 -7.13
CA VAL A 368 -35.85 -18.68 -8.44
C VAL A 368 -37.25 -18.47 -8.99
N TYR A 369 -38.28 -18.66 -8.17
CA TYR A 369 -39.67 -18.40 -8.58
C TYR A 369 -39.90 -16.94 -8.94
N ALA A 370 -39.28 -16.01 -8.19
CA ALA A 370 -39.32 -14.59 -8.49
C ALA A 370 -38.63 -14.25 -9.82
N ALA A 371 -37.47 -14.85 -10.11
CA ALA A 371 -36.76 -14.66 -11.39
C ALA A 371 -37.54 -15.23 -12.58
N GLU A 372 -38.14 -16.41 -12.45
CA GLU A 372 -39.01 -16.98 -13.49
C GLU A 372 -40.17 -16.03 -13.80
N ARG A 373 -40.85 -15.52 -12.76
CA ARG A 373 -41.93 -14.54 -12.91
C ARG A 373 -41.44 -13.24 -13.55
N TYR A 374 -40.28 -12.74 -13.15
CA TYR A 374 -39.67 -11.53 -13.73
C TYR A 374 -39.50 -11.66 -15.25
N TRP A 375 -38.91 -12.77 -15.71
CA TRP A 375 -38.69 -13.00 -17.14
C TRP A 375 -39.98 -13.31 -17.89
N GLN A 376 -40.94 -14.01 -17.28
CA GLN A 376 -42.27 -14.22 -17.87
C GLN A 376 -43.01 -12.89 -18.11
N ARG A 377 -42.98 -11.98 -17.13
CA ARG A 377 -43.58 -10.64 -17.26
C ARG A 377 -42.87 -9.82 -18.33
N ALA A 378 -41.54 -9.84 -18.34
CA ALA A 378 -40.74 -9.17 -19.37
C ALA A 378 -41.08 -9.68 -20.79
N ALA A 379 -41.20 -10.99 -20.96
CA ALA A 379 -41.57 -11.62 -22.23
C ALA A 379 -43.02 -11.29 -22.65
N ALA A 380 -43.93 -11.08 -21.69
CA ALA A 380 -45.30 -10.65 -21.93
C ALA A 380 -45.43 -9.14 -22.22
N GLY A 381 -44.34 -8.36 -22.16
CA GLY A 381 -44.36 -6.91 -22.33
C GLY A 381 -44.90 -6.15 -21.11
N GLU A 382 -45.01 -6.81 -19.96
CA GLU A 382 -45.39 -6.20 -18.69
C GLU A 382 -44.15 -5.65 -17.94
N PRO A 383 -44.31 -4.67 -17.04
CA PRO A 383 -43.23 -4.27 -16.13
C PRO A 383 -42.70 -5.49 -15.37
N PRO A 384 -41.38 -5.81 -15.50
CA PRO A 384 -40.80 -6.99 -14.86
C PRO A 384 -40.84 -6.95 -13.33
N LEU A 385 -40.74 -5.74 -12.76
CA LEU A 385 -40.87 -5.45 -11.34
C LEU A 385 -42.31 -5.06 -11.02
N ASP A 386 -42.85 -5.59 -9.92
CA ASP A 386 -44.22 -5.32 -9.46
C ASP A 386 -44.34 -5.11 -7.95
N GLY A 387 -43.22 -5.10 -7.23
CA GLY A 387 -43.15 -4.82 -5.79
C GLY A 387 -43.72 -5.92 -4.90
N SER A 388 -44.10 -7.07 -5.46
CA SER A 388 -44.77 -8.13 -4.71
C SER A 388 -43.83 -9.20 -4.18
N THR A 389 -42.59 -9.27 -4.67
CA THR A 389 -41.64 -10.30 -4.24
C THR A 389 -41.00 -9.96 -2.88
N ALA A 390 -40.58 -10.99 -2.16
CA ALA A 390 -39.85 -10.81 -0.89
C ALA A 390 -38.56 -9.98 -1.08
N ILE A 391 -37.87 -10.15 -2.21
CA ILE A 391 -36.64 -9.40 -2.52
C ILE A 391 -36.97 -7.91 -2.60
N GLU A 392 -37.97 -7.52 -3.39
CA GLU A 392 -38.38 -6.11 -3.56
C GLU A 392 -38.80 -5.49 -2.23
N GLN A 393 -39.69 -6.16 -1.49
CA GLN A 393 -40.24 -5.61 -0.24
C GLN A 393 -39.19 -5.46 0.88
N ILE A 394 -38.29 -6.43 1.00
CA ILE A 394 -37.22 -6.38 2.01
C ILE A 394 -36.19 -5.31 1.60
N ALA A 395 -35.80 -5.25 0.32
CA ALA A 395 -34.85 -4.27 -0.18
C ALA A 395 -35.38 -2.84 -0.08
N GLU A 396 -36.67 -2.61 -0.34
CA GLU A 396 -37.31 -1.29 -0.20
C GLU A 396 -37.26 -0.79 1.25
N ARG A 397 -37.52 -1.68 2.22
CA ARG A 397 -37.60 -1.30 3.64
C ARG A 397 -36.23 -1.24 4.34
N TYR A 398 -35.36 -2.22 4.07
CA TYR A 398 -34.10 -2.42 4.79
C TYR A 398 -32.86 -2.18 3.92
N GLY A 399 -33.04 -1.76 2.67
CA GLY A 399 -31.97 -1.56 1.71
C GLY A 399 -31.52 -2.88 1.06
N ARG A 400 -30.98 -2.79 -0.15
CA ARG A 400 -30.49 -3.97 -0.89
C ARG A 400 -29.43 -4.75 -0.13
N GLN A 401 -28.60 -4.06 0.65
CA GLN A 401 -27.54 -4.66 1.48
C GLN A 401 -28.04 -5.67 2.51
N ALA A 402 -29.33 -5.66 2.85
CA ALA A 402 -29.94 -6.61 3.77
C ALA A 402 -30.38 -7.93 3.10
N VAL A 403 -30.41 -7.99 1.77
CA VAL A 403 -30.93 -9.12 0.99
C VAL A 403 -29.80 -9.86 0.27
N VAL A 404 -29.58 -11.10 0.70
CA VAL A 404 -28.66 -12.05 0.06
C VAL A 404 -29.50 -13.07 -0.73
N VAL A 405 -29.05 -13.46 -1.92
CA VAL A 405 -29.70 -14.55 -2.68
C VAL A 405 -28.80 -15.77 -2.70
N SER A 406 -29.28 -16.88 -2.12
CA SER A 406 -28.59 -18.17 -2.17
C SER A 406 -28.93 -18.87 -3.47
N VAL A 407 -27.91 -19.14 -4.28
CA VAL A 407 -28.04 -19.80 -5.58
C VAL A 407 -27.38 -21.16 -5.51
N ASP A 408 -28.12 -22.19 -5.92
CA ASP A 408 -27.66 -23.59 -5.96
C ASP A 408 -27.61 -24.09 -7.41
N PRO A 409 -26.58 -23.69 -8.18
CA PRO A 409 -26.40 -24.08 -9.57
C PRO A 409 -25.76 -25.47 -9.69
N ARG A 410 -26.12 -26.15 -10.77
CA ARG A 410 -25.52 -27.41 -11.22
C ARG A 410 -25.08 -27.28 -12.68
N ARG A 411 -23.90 -27.78 -13.01
CA ARG A 411 -23.37 -27.76 -14.37
C ARG A 411 -24.14 -28.72 -15.29
N VAL A 412 -24.56 -28.23 -16.45
CA VAL A 412 -25.21 -28.99 -17.51
C VAL A 412 -24.39 -28.88 -18.79
N TYR A 413 -23.89 -30.02 -19.26
CA TYR A 413 -23.06 -30.11 -20.45
C TYR A 413 -23.89 -30.13 -21.73
N VAL A 414 -23.40 -29.43 -22.77
CA VAL A 414 -24.02 -29.39 -24.09
C VAL A 414 -22.95 -29.50 -25.18
N SER A 415 -23.31 -30.13 -26.30
CA SER A 415 -22.36 -30.34 -27.42
C SER A 415 -22.05 -29.04 -28.15
N SER A 416 -23.03 -28.14 -28.22
CA SER A 416 -22.90 -26.81 -28.79
C SER A 416 -23.82 -25.80 -28.09
N PRO A 417 -23.53 -24.48 -28.16
CA PRO A 417 -24.43 -23.45 -27.64
C PRO A 417 -25.85 -23.49 -28.23
N LYS A 418 -26.04 -24.13 -29.39
CA LYS A 418 -27.36 -24.27 -30.05
C LYS A 418 -28.28 -25.26 -29.33
N ASP A 419 -27.72 -26.15 -28.51
CA ASP A 419 -28.49 -27.18 -27.80
C ASP A 419 -29.17 -26.63 -26.52
N ALA A 420 -28.82 -25.41 -26.12
CA ALA A 420 -29.42 -24.66 -25.02
C ALA A 420 -29.67 -23.20 -25.44
N PRO A 421 -30.54 -22.95 -26.44
CA PRO A 421 -30.66 -21.64 -27.10
C PRO A 421 -31.22 -20.54 -26.19
N THR A 422 -31.87 -20.92 -25.10
CA THR A 422 -32.48 -20.04 -24.09
C THR A 422 -31.56 -19.74 -22.91
N HIS A 423 -30.39 -20.36 -22.86
CA HIS A 423 -29.48 -20.27 -21.71
C HIS A 423 -28.14 -19.68 -22.10
N HIS A 424 -27.48 -19.03 -21.14
CA HIS A 424 -26.10 -18.61 -21.33
C HIS A 424 -25.14 -19.79 -21.22
N VAL A 425 -24.51 -20.14 -22.34
CA VAL A 425 -23.57 -21.25 -22.47
C VAL A 425 -22.14 -20.72 -22.52
N ILE A 426 -21.24 -21.31 -21.73
CA ILE A 426 -19.81 -21.03 -21.75
C ILE A 426 -19.03 -22.22 -22.33
N GLU A 427 -17.88 -21.95 -22.92
CA GLU A 427 -16.88 -22.98 -23.18
C GLU A 427 -16.20 -23.35 -21.86
N THR A 428 -16.02 -24.65 -21.59
CA THR A 428 -15.44 -25.13 -20.34
C THR A 428 -14.13 -25.88 -20.57
N ALA A 429 -13.18 -25.66 -19.66
CA ALA A 429 -11.94 -26.40 -19.58
C ALA A 429 -12.11 -27.85 -19.08
N PHE A 430 -13.30 -28.22 -18.59
CA PHE A 430 -13.61 -29.53 -18.04
C PHE A 430 -14.60 -30.27 -18.94
N PRO A 431 -14.15 -31.10 -19.91
CA PRO A 431 -15.04 -31.78 -20.84
C PRO A 431 -16.07 -32.67 -20.12
N GLY A 432 -17.29 -32.66 -20.64
CA GLY A 432 -18.38 -33.51 -20.15
C GLY A 432 -18.14 -35.00 -20.42
N PRO A 433 -18.99 -35.89 -19.88
CA PRO A 433 -18.84 -37.35 -20.01
C PRO A 433 -18.77 -37.86 -21.46
N GLU A 434 -19.39 -37.17 -22.41
CA GLU A 434 -19.38 -37.51 -23.84
C GLU A 434 -18.42 -36.62 -24.65
N GLY A 435 -17.50 -35.91 -23.97
CA GLY A 435 -16.56 -34.98 -24.60
C GLY A 435 -17.16 -33.62 -24.94
N GLN A 436 -18.33 -33.27 -24.40
CA GLN A 436 -18.93 -31.94 -24.55
C GLN A 436 -17.98 -30.85 -24.05
N ARG A 437 -17.77 -29.80 -24.84
CA ARG A 437 -16.87 -28.67 -24.50
C ARG A 437 -17.59 -27.43 -23.99
N TYR A 438 -18.91 -27.48 -23.94
CA TYR A 438 -19.74 -26.36 -23.52
C TYR A 438 -20.62 -26.76 -22.34
N CYS A 439 -20.94 -25.81 -21.49
CA CYS A 439 -21.89 -26.02 -20.40
C CYS A 439 -22.63 -24.73 -20.03
N TRP A 440 -23.74 -24.89 -19.33
CA TRP A 440 -24.43 -23.82 -18.63
C TRP A 440 -24.73 -24.27 -17.20
N TYR A 441 -25.16 -23.36 -16.34
CA TYR A 441 -25.41 -23.64 -14.93
C TYR A 441 -26.90 -23.55 -14.62
N GLN A 442 -27.52 -24.70 -14.40
CA GLN A 442 -28.94 -24.84 -14.10
C GLN A 442 -29.20 -24.57 -12.62
N CYS A 443 -30.13 -23.66 -12.33
CA CYS A 443 -30.56 -23.37 -10.97
C CYS A 443 -31.51 -24.45 -10.43
N THR A 444 -31.49 -24.62 -9.11
CA THR A 444 -32.34 -25.60 -8.42
C THR A 444 -33.13 -24.96 -7.28
N VAL A 445 -34.19 -25.63 -6.84
CA VAL A 445 -35.03 -25.24 -5.70
C VAL A 445 -35.21 -26.40 -4.72
N LYS A 446 -35.81 -26.12 -3.57
CA LYS A 446 -36.07 -27.09 -2.49
C LYS A 446 -34.78 -27.77 -1.97
N GLY A 447 -33.71 -26.99 -1.86
CA GLY A 447 -32.39 -27.43 -1.42
C GLY A 447 -31.77 -28.42 -2.41
N GLY A 448 -31.60 -28.02 -3.67
CA GLY A 448 -30.93 -28.84 -4.69
C GLY A 448 -31.77 -29.97 -5.30
N ARG A 449 -33.00 -30.20 -4.86
CA ARG A 449 -33.79 -31.41 -5.21
C ARG A 449 -34.59 -31.29 -6.50
N GLU A 450 -34.98 -30.08 -6.87
CA GLU A 450 -35.80 -29.82 -8.05
C GLU A 450 -35.05 -28.88 -8.99
N PRO A 451 -34.62 -29.35 -10.18
CA PRO A 451 -34.02 -28.49 -11.18
C PRO A 451 -35.08 -27.58 -11.81
N ARG A 452 -34.69 -26.36 -12.17
CA ARG A 452 -35.54 -25.38 -12.85
C ARG A 452 -34.95 -25.04 -14.22
N ASP A 453 -35.81 -24.65 -15.14
CA ASP A 453 -35.40 -24.20 -16.47
C ASP A 453 -34.97 -22.73 -16.43
N THR A 454 -33.93 -22.45 -15.64
CA THR A 454 -33.41 -21.11 -15.39
C THR A 454 -31.92 -21.21 -15.16
N ASP A 455 -31.13 -20.47 -15.94
CA ASP A 455 -29.69 -20.43 -15.75
C ASP A 455 -29.26 -19.44 -14.66
N VAL A 456 -28.02 -19.60 -14.18
CA VAL A 456 -27.47 -18.76 -13.10
C VAL A 456 -27.53 -17.27 -13.43
N ARG A 457 -27.24 -16.86 -14.67
CA ARG A 457 -27.22 -15.44 -15.08
C ARG A 457 -28.63 -14.86 -15.11
N GLN A 458 -29.59 -15.61 -15.64
CA GLN A 458 -31.00 -15.23 -15.63
C GLN A 458 -31.49 -14.99 -14.20
N LEU A 459 -31.13 -15.88 -13.27
CA LEU A 459 -31.49 -15.75 -11.86
C LEU A 459 -30.85 -14.52 -11.21
N VAL A 460 -29.52 -14.40 -11.27
CA VAL A 460 -28.82 -13.32 -10.54
C VAL A 460 -29.11 -11.94 -11.11
N ALA A 461 -29.30 -11.81 -12.42
CA ALA A 461 -29.66 -10.55 -13.06
C ALA A 461 -31.07 -10.08 -12.65
N ALA A 462 -32.05 -11.00 -12.62
CA ALA A 462 -33.39 -10.68 -12.14
C ALA A 462 -33.39 -10.31 -10.65
N CYS A 463 -32.65 -11.07 -9.83
CA CYS A 463 -32.52 -10.79 -8.39
C CYS A 463 -31.88 -9.43 -8.10
N GLN A 464 -30.80 -9.08 -8.82
CA GLN A 464 -30.21 -7.75 -8.72
C GLN A 464 -31.22 -6.66 -9.09
N ALA A 465 -31.98 -6.83 -10.17
CA ALA A 465 -33.00 -5.87 -10.60
C ALA A 465 -34.12 -5.70 -9.55
N MET A 466 -34.49 -6.77 -8.85
CA MET A 466 -35.46 -6.76 -7.75
C MET A 466 -34.91 -6.13 -6.45
N GLY A 467 -33.60 -5.86 -6.36
CA GLY A 467 -32.98 -5.22 -5.21
C GLY A 467 -32.19 -6.15 -4.29
N ALA A 468 -31.79 -7.34 -4.75
CA ALA A 468 -30.77 -8.12 -4.04
C ALA A 468 -29.46 -7.33 -3.97
N GLY A 469 -28.78 -7.36 -2.81
CA GLY A 469 -27.51 -6.65 -2.62
C GLY A 469 -26.30 -7.57 -2.55
N GLU A 470 -26.47 -8.88 -2.55
CA GLU A 470 -25.37 -9.85 -2.50
C GLU A 470 -25.84 -11.21 -3.01
N ILE A 471 -24.96 -11.92 -3.74
CA ILE A 471 -25.20 -13.29 -4.20
C ILE A 471 -24.35 -14.27 -3.37
N LEU A 472 -24.99 -15.20 -2.69
CA LEU A 472 -24.35 -16.38 -2.13
C LEU A 472 -24.33 -17.49 -3.18
N LEU A 473 -23.19 -17.64 -3.86
CA LEU A 473 -23.03 -18.55 -4.99
C LEU A 473 -22.49 -19.89 -4.52
N ASN A 474 -23.38 -20.85 -4.24
CA ASN A 474 -23.00 -22.23 -3.98
C ASN A 474 -22.64 -22.92 -5.30
N CYS A 475 -22.10 -24.14 -5.20
CA CYS A 475 -21.86 -24.98 -6.36
C CYS A 475 -22.12 -26.43 -5.99
N MET A 476 -23.22 -27.00 -6.50
CA MET A 476 -23.63 -28.36 -6.14
C MET A 476 -22.58 -29.41 -6.51
N ASP A 477 -21.87 -29.22 -7.63
CA ASP A 477 -20.87 -30.18 -8.11
C ASP A 477 -19.57 -30.13 -7.31
N LYS A 478 -19.31 -29.04 -6.58
CA LYS A 478 -18.13 -28.86 -5.74
C LYS A 478 -18.41 -29.08 -4.26
N ASP A 479 -19.68 -29.10 -3.86
CA ASP A 479 -20.07 -29.19 -2.46
C ASP A 479 -19.52 -30.45 -1.78
N GLY A 480 -18.89 -30.28 -0.62
CA GLY A 480 -18.25 -31.37 0.14
C GLY A 480 -17.03 -32.06 -0.49
N THR A 481 -16.61 -31.67 -1.71
CA THR A 481 -15.49 -32.32 -2.42
C THR A 481 -14.12 -31.93 -1.89
N ASN A 482 -14.02 -30.79 -1.17
CA ASN A 482 -12.76 -30.18 -0.73
C ASN A 482 -11.75 -29.98 -1.88
N SER A 483 -12.22 -29.78 -3.12
CA SER A 483 -11.42 -29.70 -4.35
C SER A 483 -11.17 -28.29 -4.89
N GLY A 484 -11.61 -27.26 -4.15
CA GLY A 484 -11.62 -25.87 -4.59
C GLY A 484 -12.99 -25.42 -5.10
N TYR A 485 -13.15 -24.10 -5.23
CA TYR A 485 -14.37 -23.49 -5.75
C TYR A 485 -14.48 -23.68 -7.28
N ASP A 486 -15.67 -23.49 -7.84
CA ASP A 486 -15.84 -23.48 -9.30
C ASP A 486 -15.51 -22.10 -9.87
N ILE A 487 -14.29 -21.96 -10.37
CA ILE A 487 -13.73 -20.72 -10.94
C ILE A 487 -14.52 -20.25 -12.18
N GLU A 488 -15.01 -21.16 -13.02
CA GLU A 488 -15.77 -20.79 -14.24
C GLU A 488 -17.15 -20.25 -13.87
N LEU A 489 -17.82 -20.87 -12.88
CA LEU A 489 -19.10 -20.41 -12.35
C LEU A 489 -19.02 -19.02 -11.71
N ILE A 490 -17.98 -18.77 -10.91
CA ILE A 490 -17.78 -17.47 -10.27
C ILE A 490 -17.58 -16.39 -11.33
N LYS A 491 -16.73 -16.64 -12.33
CA LYS A 491 -16.49 -15.70 -13.45
C LYS A 491 -17.76 -15.41 -14.23
N ASP A 492 -18.54 -16.43 -14.57
CA ASP A 492 -19.77 -16.26 -15.34
C ASP A 492 -20.81 -15.45 -14.55
N THR A 493 -20.92 -15.69 -13.24
CA THR A 493 -21.81 -14.94 -12.35
C THR A 493 -21.37 -13.50 -12.19
N LYS A 494 -20.08 -13.24 -11.92
CA LYS A 494 -19.51 -11.88 -11.82
C LYS A 494 -19.68 -11.07 -13.11
N ALA A 495 -19.66 -11.73 -14.27
CA ALA A 495 -19.92 -11.09 -15.55
C ALA A 495 -21.41 -10.73 -15.78
N ALA A 496 -22.32 -11.22 -14.93
CA ALA A 496 -23.76 -10.99 -15.04
C ALA A 496 -24.28 -9.91 -14.08
N VAL A 497 -23.56 -9.62 -12.98
CA VAL A 497 -24.02 -8.70 -11.93
C VAL A 497 -22.94 -7.71 -11.50
N SER A 498 -23.40 -6.60 -10.94
CA SER A 498 -22.62 -5.52 -10.32
C SER A 498 -22.78 -5.45 -8.79
N ILE A 499 -23.44 -6.46 -8.20
CA ILE A 499 -23.54 -6.64 -6.75
C ILE A 499 -22.48 -7.66 -6.28
N PRO A 500 -22.04 -7.59 -5.01
CA PRO A 500 -21.08 -8.54 -4.45
C PRO A 500 -21.48 -10.02 -4.63
N VAL A 501 -20.51 -10.86 -4.97
CA VAL A 501 -20.66 -12.32 -5.08
C VAL A 501 -19.79 -12.99 -4.02
N ILE A 502 -20.36 -13.90 -3.24
CA ILE A 502 -19.68 -14.77 -2.29
C ILE A 502 -19.43 -16.13 -2.97
N ALA A 503 -18.17 -16.56 -3.08
CA ALA A 503 -17.83 -17.92 -3.48
C ALA A 503 -18.10 -18.90 -2.33
N SER A 504 -18.90 -19.93 -2.60
CA SER A 504 -19.24 -20.99 -1.66
C SER A 504 -19.09 -22.37 -2.31
N SER A 505 -19.06 -23.42 -1.49
CA SER A 505 -18.91 -24.85 -1.85
C SER A 505 -17.56 -25.24 -2.50
N GLY A 506 -16.83 -26.16 -1.85
CA GLY A 506 -15.63 -26.81 -2.40
C GLY A 506 -14.31 -26.48 -1.71
N ALA A 507 -14.27 -25.47 -0.84
CA ALA A 507 -13.08 -25.14 -0.05
C ALA A 507 -12.58 -26.31 0.79
N GLY A 508 -11.27 -26.54 0.77
CA GLY A 508 -10.63 -27.71 1.40
C GLY A 508 -9.33 -27.38 2.15
N ARG A 509 -8.64 -26.31 1.72
CA ARG A 509 -7.35 -25.84 2.22
C ARG A 509 -7.21 -24.33 1.95
N PRO A 510 -6.31 -23.59 2.65
CA PRO A 510 -6.13 -22.15 2.47
C PRO A 510 -5.92 -21.70 1.02
N GLU A 511 -5.21 -22.49 0.21
CA GLU A 511 -4.87 -22.20 -1.18
C GLU A 511 -6.12 -22.08 -2.08
N HIS A 512 -7.23 -22.74 -1.72
CA HIS A 512 -8.48 -22.60 -2.49
C HIS A 512 -9.10 -21.21 -2.32
N PHE A 513 -8.84 -20.53 -1.21
CA PHE A 513 -9.35 -19.19 -0.95
C PHE A 513 -8.57 -18.14 -1.74
N SER A 514 -7.23 -18.18 -1.67
CA SER A 514 -6.36 -17.31 -2.48
C SER A 514 -6.59 -17.55 -3.97
N GLU A 515 -6.71 -18.81 -4.41
CA GLU A 515 -7.01 -19.14 -5.81
C GLU A 515 -8.33 -18.52 -6.31
N ALA A 516 -9.40 -18.59 -5.51
CA ALA A 516 -10.68 -17.98 -5.89
C ALA A 516 -10.57 -16.46 -6.04
N ILE A 517 -9.84 -15.80 -5.13
CA ILE A 517 -9.65 -14.36 -5.16
C ILE A 517 -8.82 -13.96 -6.37
N GLU A 518 -7.61 -14.52 -6.51
CA GLU A 518 -6.66 -14.20 -7.58
C GLU A 518 -7.24 -14.51 -8.96
N LYS A 519 -7.99 -15.60 -9.14
CA LYS A 519 -8.49 -15.97 -10.46
C LYS A 519 -9.80 -15.29 -10.85
N THR A 520 -10.58 -14.77 -9.91
CA THR A 520 -11.97 -14.33 -10.19
C THR A 520 -12.34 -12.96 -9.64
N ASN A 521 -11.53 -12.36 -8.78
CA ASN A 521 -11.84 -11.11 -8.08
C ASN A 521 -13.21 -11.19 -7.34
N VAL A 522 -13.41 -12.31 -6.63
CA VAL A 522 -14.63 -12.55 -5.83
C VAL A 522 -14.64 -11.64 -4.60
N ASP A 523 -15.83 -11.16 -4.21
CA ASP A 523 -15.98 -10.16 -3.15
C ASP A 523 -15.91 -10.77 -1.73
N ALA A 524 -16.16 -12.07 -1.61
CA ALA A 524 -16.04 -12.83 -0.38
C ALA A 524 -15.91 -14.33 -0.63
N VAL A 525 -15.40 -15.04 0.36
CA VAL A 525 -15.18 -16.49 0.32
C VAL A 525 -15.81 -17.14 1.55
N LEU A 526 -16.57 -18.20 1.35
CA LEU A 526 -17.32 -18.88 2.39
C LEU A 526 -16.92 -20.35 2.48
N ALA A 527 -16.72 -20.82 3.71
CA ALA A 527 -16.59 -22.23 4.00
C ALA A 527 -17.40 -22.66 5.23
N ALA A 528 -17.82 -23.93 5.22
CA ALA A 528 -18.58 -24.54 6.31
C ALA A 528 -17.79 -25.69 6.93
N GLY A 529 -17.81 -26.87 6.28
CA GLY A 529 -17.32 -28.13 6.86
C GLY A 529 -15.89 -28.10 7.40
N ILE A 530 -14.94 -27.48 6.69
CA ILE A 530 -13.52 -27.43 7.10
C ILE A 530 -13.31 -26.61 8.38
N PHE A 531 -14.09 -25.54 8.57
CA PHE A 531 -14.08 -24.74 9.80
C PHE A 531 -14.78 -25.47 10.94
N HIS A 532 -15.87 -26.21 10.64
CA HIS A 532 -16.59 -27.02 11.63
C HIS A 532 -15.65 -28.04 12.28
N ARG A 533 -14.95 -28.80 11.43
CA ARG A 533 -14.05 -29.90 11.80
C ARG A 533 -12.67 -29.45 12.26
N ARG A 534 -12.39 -28.14 12.21
CA ARG A 534 -11.07 -27.56 12.52
C ARG A 534 -9.94 -28.16 11.68
N GLU A 535 -10.25 -28.57 10.45
CA GLU A 535 -9.26 -29.07 9.49
C GLU A 535 -8.39 -27.91 8.99
N VAL A 536 -9.02 -26.74 8.80
CA VAL A 536 -8.36 -25.51 8.38
C VAL A 536 -8.78 -24.40 9.34
N PRO A 537 -7.88 -23.80 10.12
CA PRO A 537 -8.19 -22.63 10.94
C PRO A 537 -8.50 -21.40 10.07
N ILE A 538 -9.47 -20.58 10.50
CA ILE A 538 -9.82 -19.32 9.80
C ILE A 538 -8.61 -18.38 9.74
N GLU A 539 -7.86 -18.27 10.83
CA GLU A 539 -6.62 -17.49 10.89
C GLU A 539 -5.59 -17.95 9.85
N ALA A 540 -5.49 -19.26 9.58
CA ALA A 540 -4.57 -19.78 8.57
C ALA A 540 -4.99 -19.38 7.16
N VAL A 541 -6.30 -19.32 6.88
CA VAL A 541 -6.83 -18.79 5.62
C VAL A 541 -6.47 -17.32 5.46
N LYS A 542 -6.75 -16.50 6.48
CA LYS A 542 -6.44 -15.07 6.46
C LYS A 542 -4.95 -14.80 6.29
N ARG A 543 -4.11 -15.49 7.06
CA ARG A 543 -2.66 -15.38 6.96
C ARG A 543 -2.16 -15.77 5.57
N HIS A 544 -2.69 -16.85 4.99
CA HIS A 544 -2.29 -17.26 3.64
C HIS A 544 -2.74 -16.25 2.57
N MET A 545 -3.92 -15.64 2.73
CA MET A 545 -4.37 -14.56 1.85
C MET A 545 -3.48 -13.31 1.95
N ASP A 546 -3.07 -12.94 3.17
CA ASP A 546 -2.15 -11.82 3.37
C ASP A 546 -0.74 -12.15 2.81
N GLU A 547 -0.24 -13.37 3.06
CA GLU A 547 1.06 -13.86 2.59
C GLU A 547 1.10 -13.99 1.05
N SER A 548 0.05 -14.47 0.37
CA SER A 548 0.04 -14.56 -1.10
C SER A 548 0.05 -13.17 -1.74
N MET A 549 -0.65 -12.22 -1.13
CA MET A 549 -0.65 -10.82 -1.53
C MET A 549 0.71 -10.13 -1.28
N GLU A 550 1.43 -10.47 -0.21
CA GLU A 550 2.80 -10.02 0.05
C GLU A 550 3.85 -10.74 -0.81
N GLU A 551 3.66 -12.01 -1.13
CA GLU A 551 4.54 -12.80 -2.00
C GLU A 551 4.53 -12.24 -3.42
N LEU A 552 3.36 -11.86 -3.94
CA LEU A 552 3.26 -11.18 -5.22
C LEU A 552 4.03 -9.84 -5.20
N ASP A 553 3.82 -9.02 -4.16
CA ASP A 553 4.52 -7.74 -4.01
C ASP A 553 6.04 -7.94 -3.89
N ASN A 554 6.47 -8.96 -3.14
CA ASN A 554 7.88 -9.33 -3.00
C ASN A 554 8.47 -9.86 -4.32
N ARG A 555 7.71 -10.61 -5.12
CA ARG A 555 8.13 -11.08 -6.45
C ARG A 555 8.31 -9.90 -7.41
N ILE A 556 7.33 -8.98 -7.46
CA ILE A 556 7.40 -7.74 -8.25
C ILE A 556 8.61 -6.90 -7.80
N TYR A 557 8.76 -6.66 -6.50
CA TYR A 557 9.87 -5.89 -5.94
C TYR A 557 11.23 -6.53 -6.21
N THR A 558 11.37 -7.85 -6.03
CA THR A 558 12.61 -8.60 -6.30
C THR A 558 13.01 -8.49 -7.77
N LEU A 559 12.05 -8.62 -8.68
CA LEU A 559 12.30 -8.49 -10.12
C LEU A 559 12.77 -7.08 -10.49
N LEU A 560 12.22 -6.06 -9.83
CA LEU A 560 12.59 -4.66 -10.03
C LEU A 560 13.94 -4.32 -9.39
N MET A 561 14.30 -4.97 -8.28
CA MET A 561 15.62 -4.87 -7.66
C MET A 561 16.73 -5.55 -8.47
N GLN A 562 16.42 -6.62 -9.21
CA GLN A 562 17.36 -7.28 -10.13
C GLN A 562 17.64 -6.45 -11.39
N ASN A 563 16.77 -5.48 -11.71
CA ASN A 563 16.84 -4.66 -12.92
C ASN A 563 16.99 -3.16 -12.58
N PRO A 564 18.20 -2.68 -12.24
CA PRO A 564 18.42 -1.33 -11.74
C PRO A 564 18.11 -0.19 -12.74
N ASN A 565 18.03 -0.50 -14.05
CA ASN A 565 17.67 0.46 -15.09
C ASN A 565 16.14 0.65 -15.24
N GLY A 566 15.36 -0.07 -14.44
CA GLY A 566 13.91 -0.10 -14.47
C GLY A 566 13.34 -1.09 -15.50
N VAL A 567 12.07 -1.47 -15.30
CA VAL A 567 11.34 -2.45 -16.11
C VAL A 567 10.03 -1.84 -16.61
N ASP A 568 9.65 -2.07 -17.87
CA ASP A 568 8.36 -1.60 -18.41
C ASP A 568 7.21 -2.58 -18.12
N ASN A 569 5.97 -2.12 -18.33
CA ASN A 569 4.77 -2.94 -18.13
C ASN A 569 4.77 -4.22 -18.98
N ASP A 570 5.31 -4.17 -20.20
CA ASP A 570 5.36 -5.32 -21.11
C ASP A 570 6.28 -6.41 -20.54
N THR A 571 7.46 -6.02 -20.06
CA THR A 571 8.46 -6.93 -19.47
C THR A 571 7.98 -7.49 -18.13
N LEU A 572 7.29 -6.68 -17.31
CA LEU A 572 6.66 -7.15 -16.06
C LEU A 572 5.57 -8.20 -16.34
N SER A 573 4.72 -7.96 -17.35
CA SER A 573 3.68 -8.88 -17.77
C SER A 573 4.26 -10.18 -18.36
N GLU A 574 5.39 -10.10 -19.05
CA GLU A 574 6.08 -11.27 -19.59
C GLU A 574 6.82 -12.09 -18.51
N ALA A 575 7.34 -11.45 -17.46
CA ALA A 575 8.00 -12.16 -16.37
C ALA A 575 7.01 -12.80 -15.39
N LEU A 576 5.82 -12.22 -15.24
CA LEU A 576 4.75 -12.67 -14.35
C LEU A 576 3.54 -13.18 -15.15
N ARG A 577 3.78 -14.06 -16.15
CA ARG A 577 2.72 -14.59 -17.03
C ARG A 577 1.68 -15.42 -16.28
N ASP A 578 2.03 -15.89 -15.09
CA ASP A 578 1.20 -16.65 -14.18
C ASP A 578 0.21 -15.79 -13.39
N VAL A 579 0.35 -14.45 -13.43
CA VAL A 579 -0.44 -13.49 -12.65
C VAL A 579 -1.32 -12.65 -13.58
N ILE A 580 -2.53 -12.31 -13.13
CA ILE A 580 -3.44 -11.45 -13.90
C ILE A 580 -2.91 -10.01 -13.96
N GLN A 581 -3.06 -9.36 -15.11
CA GLN A 581 -2.50 -8.02 -15.35
C GLN A 581 -3.00 -6.97 -14.34
N GLU A 582 -4.24 -7.09 -13.85
CA GLU A 582 -4.81 -6.20 -12.84
C GLU A 582 -4.09 -6.34 -11.48
N ASP A 583 -3.74 -7.55 -11.07
CA ASP A 583 -2.99 -7.80 -9.82
C ASP A 583 -1.55 -7.30 -9.90
N ILE A 584 -0.93 -7.37 -11.08
CA ILE A 584 0.38 -6.76 -11.32
C ILE A 584 0.28 -5.24 -11.15
N VAL A 585 -0.75 -4.61 -11.72
CA VAL A 585 -0.99 -3.16 -11.57
C VAL A 585 -1.28 -2.80 -10.11
N ASN A 586 -2.09 -3.59 -9.42
CA ASN A 586 -2.40 -3.38 -8.00
C ASN A 586 -1.16 -3.57 -7.11
N GLY A 587 -0.32 -4.57 -7.37
CA GLY A 587 0.96 -4.78 -6.68
C GLY A 587 1.95 -3.65 -6.93
N ILE A 588 2.07 -3.18 -8.18
CA ILE A 588 2.87 -1.99 -8.52
C ILE A 588 2.36 -0.76 -7.76
N ASN A 589 1.04 -0.53 -7.74
CA ASN A 589 0.45 0.59 -7.02
C ASN A 589 0.73 0.50 -5.52
N ARG A 590 0.61 -0.68 -4.90
CA ARG A 590 0.93 -0.92 -3.49
C ARG A 590 2.41 -0.64 -3.19
N LEU A 591 3.32 -1.11 -4.04
CA LEU A 591 4.76 -0.90 -3.88
C LEU A 591 5.18 0.56 -4.13
N LEU A 592 4.56 1.26 -5.09
CA LEU A 592 4.72 2.71 -5.28
C LEU A 592 4.25 3.47 -4.03
N GLN A 593 3.12 3.07 -3.45
CA GLN A 593 2.59 3.67 -2.22
C GLN A 593 3.44 3.36 -0.98
N ALA A 594 4.16 2.22 -0.97
CA ALA A 594 5.13 1.87 0.06
C ALA A 594 6.49 2.57 -0.13
N ASN A 595 6.62 3.42 -1.16
CA ASN A 595 7.88 4.04 -1.61
C ASN A 595 8.98 3.03 -1.99
N LEU A 596 8.63 1.75 -2.17
CA LEU A 596 9.55 0.68 -2.60
C LEU A 596 9.78 0.72 -4.12
N LEU A 597 8.96 1.47 -4.86
CA LEU A 597 9.13 1.70 -6.31
C LEU A 597 9.18 3.18 -6.66
N GLU A 598 9.93 3.48 -7.73
CA GLU A 598 9.96 4.79 -8.37
C GLU A 598 9.53 4.66 -9.83
N LEU A 599 8.66 5.60 -10.25
CA LEU A 599 8.23 5.73 -11.64
C LEU A 599 9.20 6.63 -12.40
N MET A 600 9.74 6.11 -13.50
CA MET A 600 10.67 6.81 -14.40
C MET A 600 10.09 6.88 -15.80
N GLN A 601 10.28 8.02 -16.47
CA GLN A 601 9.87 8.19 -17.87
C GLN A 601 11.12 8.20 -18.76
N VAL A 602 11.28 7.18 -19.59
CA VAL A 602 12.39 7.07 -20.55
C VAL A 602 11.80 7.11 -21.96
N GLY A 603 11.83 8.29 -22.58
CA GLY A 603 11.15 8.53 -23.85
C GLY A 603 9.62 8.51 -23.71
N ASN A 604 8.93 7.70 -24.52
CA ASN A 604 7.47 7.52 -24.49
C ASN A 604 7.01 6.35 -23.61
N LYS A 605 7.91 5.67 -22.88
CA LYS A 605 7.58 4.53 -22.03
C LYS A 605 7.75 4.85 -20.55
N ILE A 606 6.84 4.30 -19.75
CA ILE A 606 6.89 4.32 -18.28
C ILE A 606 7.68 3.09 -17.82
N MET A 607 8.71 3.32 -17.01
CA MET A 607 9.57 2.30 -16.42
C MET A 607 9.45 2.36 -14.90
N TYR A 608 9.42 1.21 -14.22
CA TYR A 608 9.42 1.12 -12.76
C TYR A 608 10.80 0.69 -12.26
N ARG A 609 11.31 1.33 -11.20
CA ARG A 609 12.60 1.01 -10.58
C ARG A 609 12.41 0.63 -9.12
N GLY A 610 13.08 -0.44 -8.67
CA GLY A 610 13.19 -0.81 -7.25
C GLY A 610 13.99 0.23 -6.45
N VAL A 611 13.44 0.69 -5.34
CA VAL A 611 14.12 1.57 -4.38
C VAL A 611 14.63 0.72 -3.22
N SER A 612 15.92 0.84 -2.89
CA SER A 612 16.52 0.07 -1.79
C SER A 612 16.13 0.64 -0.41
N THR A 613 16.16 -0.20 0.63
CA THR A 613 15.86 0.21 2.02
C THR A 613 16.76 1.33 2.54
N ASN A 614 18.04 1.36 2.14
CA ASN A 614 18.98 2.43 2.51
C ASN A 614 18.65 3.76 1.81
N GLU A 615 18.08 3.71 0.60
CA GLU A 615 17.62 4.90 -0.14
C GLU A 615 16.31 5.44 0.45
N LEU A 616 15.43 4.55 0.89
CA LEU A 616 14.18 4.87 1.60
C LEU A 616 14.39 5.64 2.91
N GLU A 617 15.30 5.20 3.77
CA GLU A 617 15.62 5.88 5.04
C GLU A 617 16.14 7.31 4.80
N ARG A 618 16.98 7.48 3.77
CA ARG A 618 17.54 8.79 3.38
C ARG A 618 16.47 9.74 2.85
N LEU A 619 15.53 9.23 2.08
CA LEU A 619 14.46 10.03 1.47
C LEU A 619 13.29 10.30 2.42
N ALA A 620 12.99 9.40 3.37
CA ALA A 620 11.90 9.57 4.33
C ALA A 620 12.10 10.79 5.25
N ALA A 621 13.35 11.13 5.57
CA ALA A 621 13.69 12.25 6.44
C ALA A 621 13.65 13.64 5.74
N LEU A 622 13.34 13.72 4.44
CA LEU A 622 13.41 14.94 3.63
C LEU A 622 12.03 15.52 3.30
N THR A 623 11.91 16.85 3.31
CA THR A 623 10.71 17.54 2.81
C THR A 623 10.60 17.46 1.28
N SER A 624 9.42 17.75 0.71
CA SER A 624 9.21 17.73 -0.75
C SER A 624 10.21 18.59 -1.52
N ASP A 625 10.49 19.79 -1.01
CA ASP A 625 11.43 20.74 -1.62
C ASP A 625 12.88 20.26 -1.45
N GLU A 626 13.21 19.62 -0.32
CA GLU A 626 14.52 19.02 -0.09
C GLU A 626 14.78 17.82 -1.01
N LYS A 627 13.77 16.95 -1.22
CA LYS A 627 13.85 15.81 -2.15
C LYS A 627 14.13 16.25 -3.57
N LEU A 628 13.42 17.29 -4.04
CA LEU A 628 13.61 17.84 -5.39
C LEU A 628 15.03 18.41 -5.57
N VAL A 629 15.50 19.19 -4.60
CA VAL A 629 16.86 19.75 -4.62
C VAL A 629 17.92 18.64 -4.57
N TYR A 630 17.74 17.64 -3.70
CA TYR A 630 18.66 16.52 -3.55
C TYR A 630 18.81 15.73 -4.86
N LYS A 631 17.70 15.39 -5.53
CA LYS A 631 17.71 14.65 -6.81
C LYS A 631 18.47 15.38 -7.92
N HIS A 632 18.40 16.71 -7.98
CA HIS A 632 19.18 17.48 -8.95
C HIS A 632 20.68 17.56 -8.60
N ILE A 633 21.04 17.55 -7.32
CA ILE A 633 22.43 17.47 -6.86
C ILE A 633 23.02 16.09 -7.21
N GLU A 634 22.28 15.02 -6.92
CA GLU A 634 22.67 13.64 -7.25
C GLU A 634 22.91 13.44 -8.75
N ASN A 635 22.01 13.94 -9.59
CA ASN A 635 22.15 13.89 -11.05
C ASN A 635 23.40 14.62 -11.58
N SER A 636 24.01 15.51 -10.80
CA SER A 636 25.20 16.29 -11.19
C SER A 636 26.53 15.59 -10.86
N ARG A 637 26.47 14.41 -10.23
CA ARG A 637 27.60 13.50 -9.97
C ARG A 637 28.87 14.23 -9.46
N ASN A 638 30.01 14.04 -10.14
CA ASN A 638 31.34 14.53 -9.75
C ASN A 638 31.64 15.97 -10.18
N GLU A 639 30.78 16.59 -10.99
CA GLU A 639 30.93 17.99 -11.42
C GLU A 639 30.26 18.98 -10.44
N GLY A 640 29.33 18.48 -9.63
CA GLY A 640 28.54 19.29 -8.70
C GLY A 640 27.63 20.31 -9.41
N ILE A 641 26.74 20.94 -8.65
CA ILE A 641 25.76 21.88 -9.20
C ILE A 641 25.87 23.27 -8.56
N TRP A 642 25.81 24.29 -9.40
CA TRP A 642 25.79 25.68 -8.95
C TRP A 642 24.38 26.14 -8.57
N VAL A 643 24.26 26.98 -7.54
CA VAL A 643 22.97 27.45 -7.00
C VAL A 643 22.09 28.12 -8.07
N ARG A 644 22.66 28.88 -9.01
CA ARG A 644 21.84 29.50 -10.09
C ARG A 644 21.31 28.46 -11.08
N THR A 645 22.08 27.42 -11.40
CA THR A 645 21.64 26.30 -12.25
C THR A 645 20.55 25.50 -11.55
N LEU A 646 20.70 25.27 -10.24
CA LEU A 646 19.69 24.62 -9.42
C LEU A 646 18.38 25.41 -9.41
N LYS A 647 18.45 26.75 -9.30
CA LYS A 647 17.29 27.65 -9.41
C LYS A 647 16.60 27.56 -10.77
N GLN A 648 17.37 27.55 -11.86
CA GLN A 648 16.83 27.40 -13.22
C GLN A 648 16.13 26.05 -13.42
N LYS A 649 16.66 24.96 -12.85
CA LYS A 649 16.08 23.61 -13.00
C LYS A 649 14.87 23.36 -12.10
N THR A 650 14.86 23.90 -10.88
CA THR A 650 13.80 23.64 -9.88
C THR A 650 12.66 24.65 -9.92
N ASN A 651 12.85 25.81 -10.56
CA ASN A 651 11.91 26.94 -10.55
C ASN A 651 11.52 27.42 -9.13
N LEU A 652 12.33 27.11 -8.11
CA LEU A 652 12.09 27.51 -6.72
C LEU A 652 12.66 28.90 -6.41
N LEU A 653 12.08 29.57 -5.41
CA LEU A 653 12.61 30.83 -4.89
C LEU A 653 14.00 30.64 -4.26
N GLN A 654 14.88 31.64 -4.43
CA GLN A 654 16.26 31.60 -3.91
C GLN A 654 16.32 31.35 -2.39
N SER A 655 15.37 31.91 -1.64
CA SER A 655 15.27 31.73 -0.18
C SER A 655 14.94 30.29 0.22
N VAL A 656 14.08 29.62 -0.55
CA VAL A 656 13.70 28.20 -0.35
C VAL A 656 14.89 27.30 -0.66
N ILE A 657 15.57 27.53 -1.79
CA ILE A 657 16.77 26.78 -2.16
C ILE A 657 17.85 26.89 -1.08
N ASN A 658 18.11 28.09 -0.57
CA ASN A 658 19.10 28.28 0.50
C ASN A 658 18.72 27.58 1.81
N ARG A 659 17.42 27.48 2.11
CA ARG A 659 16.92 26.73 3.27
C ARG A 659 17.11 25.22 3.06
N CYS A 660 16.74 24.69 1.90
CA CYS A 660 16.91 23.27 1.56
C CYS A 660 18.39 22.87 1.56
N LEU A 661 19.28 23.68 0.98
CA LEU A 661 20.72 23.40 0.97
C LEU A 661 21.29 23.36 2.39
N LYS A 662 20.88 24.27 3.28
CA LYS A 662 21.28 24.23 4.70
C LYS A 662 20.74 22.99 5.43
N GLY A 663 19.49 22.61 5.18
CA GLY A 663 18.89 21.40 5.75
C GLY A 663 19.61 20.12 5.30
N LEU A 664 19.92 20.02 4.01
CA LEU A 664 20.67 18.89 3.43
C LEU A 664 22.14 18.84 3.92
N GLU A 665 22.80 19.99 4.10
CA GLU A 665 24.15 20.06 4.71
C GLU A 665 24.11 19.64 6.19
N GLN A 666 23.10 20.07 6.97
CA GLN A 666 22.94 19.68 8.38
C GLN A 666 22.68 18.18 8.55
N LYS A 667 21.95 17.56 7.61
CA LYS A 667 21.70 16.11 7.56
C LYS A 667 22.90 15.32 7.00
N ALA A 668 24.01 15.98 6.70
CA ALA A 668 25.23 15.39 6.14
C ALA A 668 25.02 14.62 4.83
N LEU A 669 24.04 14.99 4.01
CA LEU A 669 23.75 14.35 2.72
C LEU A 669 24.51 14.99 1.56
N ILE A 670 24.80 16.29 1.67
CA ILE A 670 25.53 17.06 0.64
C ILE A 670 26.70 17.82 1.27
N LYS A 671 27.70 18.11 0.46
CA LYS A 671 28.83 18.97 0.80
C LYS A 671 29.00 20.08 -0.22
N SER A 672 29.54 21.21 0.23
CA SER A 672 29.91 22.29 -0.67
C SER A 672 31.37 22.24 -1.08
N VAL A 673 31.64 22.40 -2.37
CA VAL A 673 32.98 22.46 -2.95
C VAL A 673 33.14 23.79 -3.69
N LYS A 674 34.30 24.44 -3.53
CA LYS A 674 34.66 25.64 -4.28
C LYS A 674 35.42 25.23 -5.54
N SER A 675 35.15 25.88 -6.66
CA SER A 675 35.86 25.63 -7.92
C SER A 675 37.16 26.43 -7.99
N VAL A 676 38.28 25.80 -8.36
CA VAL A 676 39.56 26.48 -8.62
C VAL A 676 39.46 27.42 -9.84
N LYS A 677 38.79 26.98 -10.92
CA LYS A 677 38.57 27.81 -12.14
C LYS A 677 37.67 29.02 -11.87
N HIS A 678 36.72 28.90 -10.93
CA HIS A 678 35.76 29.95 -10.60
C HIS A 678 35.57 30.09 -9.07
N PRO A 679 36.47 30.81 -8.38
CA PRO A 679 36.51 30.88 -6.91
C PRO A 679 35.23 31.43 -6.27
N THR A 680 34.47 32.23 -7.02
CA THR A 680 33.22 32.85 -6.57
C THR A 680 32.00 31.93 -6.68
N ARG A 681 32.11 30.76 -7.32
CA ARG A 681 31.01 29.80 -7.50
C ARG A 681 31.09 28.70 -6.43
N LYS A 682 30.11 28.70 -5.51
CA LYS A 682 29.89 27.59 -4.56
C LYS A 682 29.10 26.48 -5.25
N LEU A 683 29.71 25.30 -5.40
CA LEU A 683 29.10 24.10 -5.97
C LEU A 683 28.67 23.16 -4.85
N TYR A 684 27.59 22.40 -5.07
CA TYR A 684 27.09 21.39 -4.13
C TYR A 684 27.14 20.01 -4.78
N MET A 685 27.52 18.99 -4.03
CA MET A 685 27.57 17.58 -4.46
C MET A 685 27.28 16.64 -3.28
N LEU A 686 27.07 15.36 -3.55
CA LEU A 686 26.88 14.35 -2.50
C LEU A 686 28.14 14.20 -1.64
N ILE A 687 27.96 13.90 -0.35
CA ILE A 687 29.07 13.85 0.61
C ILE A 687 30.13 12.80 0.25
N ASP A 688 29.69 11.64 -0.24
CA ASP A 688 30.55 10.49 -0.58
C ASP A 688 31.25 10.63 -1.94
N MET A 689 30.89 11.64 -2.74
CA MET A 689 31.44 11.81 -4.09
C MET A 689 32.76 12.57 -4.08
N THR A 690 33.75 12.09 -4.83
CA THR A 690 35.01 12.84 -5.05
C THR A 690 34.83 13.86 -6.18
N PRO A 691 35.23 15.14 -5.96
CA PRO A 691 35.15 16.16 -6.99
C PRO A 691 36.13 15.89 -8.13
N SER A 692 35.75 16.23 -9.37
CA SER A 692 36.62 16.07 -10.54
C SER A 692 37.87 16.95 -10.49
N SER A 693 38.95 16.49 -11.15
CA SER A 693 40.22 17.24 -11.25
C SER A 693 40.07 18.62 -11.88
N ASP A 694 39.08 18.79 -12.76
CA ASP A 694 38.70 20.09 -13.35
C ASP A 694 38.22 21.12 -12.32
N ILE A 695 37.71 20.66 -11.18
CA ILE A 695 37.18 21.49 -10.10
C ILE A 695 38.24 21.71 -9.02
N THR A 696 39.04 20.68 -8.72
CA THR A 696 40.09 20.71 -7.69
C THR A 696 41.44 21.22 -8.17
N GLY A 697 41.65 21.37 -9.48
CA GLY A 697 42.92 21.82 -10.08
C GLY A 697 43.96 20.72 -10.24
N GLY A 698 43.66 19.47 -9.88
CA GLY A 698 44.61 18.35 -9.90
C GLY A 698 45.45 18.24 -8.61
N PRO A 699 46.49 17.38 -8.59
CA PRO A 699 47.27 17.09 -7.39
C PRO A 699 48.25 18.22 -6.98
N TRP A 700 48.40 19.23 -7.83
CA TRP A 700 49.33 20.35 -7.63
C TRP A 700 48.78 21.46 -6.75
N TYR A 701 47.55 21.32 -6.27
CA TYR A 701 46.84 22.33 -5.50
C TYR A 701 46.50 21.79 -4.12
N THR A 702 46.94 22.51 -3.09
CA THR A 702 46.54 22.31 -1.70
C THR A 702 45.77 23.56 -1.27
N ASP A 703 44.58 23.40 -0.70
CA ASP A 703 43.73 24.52 -0.25
C ASP A 703 43.49 25.65 -1.28
N GLN A 704 43.42 25.29 -2.57
CA GLN A 704 43.17 26.20 -3.71
C GLN A 704 44.36 27.09 -4.12
N GLU A 705 45.53 26.88 -3.53
CA GLU A 705 46.78 27.49 -3.98
C GLU A 705 47.71 26.43 -4.58
N MET A 706 48.50 26.82 -5.57
CA MET A 706 49.49 25.93 -6.16
C MET A 706 50.57 25.67 -5.12
N ASP A 707 50.77 24.41 -4.75
CA ASP A 707 51.69 24.02 -3.69
C ASP A 707 53.11 23.90 -4.26
N ILE A 708 53.77 25.06 -4.37
CA ILE A 708 55.10 25.19 -4.97
C ILE A 708 56.12 24.37 -4.17
N ASP A 709 56.02 24.37 -2.84
CA ASP A 709 56.92 23.61 -1.97
C ASP A 709 56.76 22.10 -2.18
N PHE A 710 55.54 21.60 -2.31
CA PHE A 710 55.28 20.20 -2.63
C PHE A 710 55.81 19.81 -4.01
N ILE A 711 55.57 20.64 -5.03
CA ILE A 711 56.07 20.45 -6.39
C ILE A 711 57.60 20.37 -6.38
N ASP A 712 58.27 21.31 -5.72
CA ASP A 712 59.74 21.38 -5.65
C ASP A 712 60.34 20.19 -4.89
N GLN A 713 59.73 19.79 -3.77
CA GLN A 713 60.16 18.60 -3.02
C GLN A 713 60.04 17.33 -3.86
N LEU A 714 58.90 17.15 -4.54
CA LEU A 714 58.66 15.98 -5.39
C LEU A 714 59.58 15.99 -6.61
N ALA A 715 59.78 17.14 -7.25
CA ALA A 715 60.74 17.31 -8.34
C ALA A 715 62.18 17.00 -7.89
N ASN A 716 62.57 17.41 -6.68
CA ASN A 716 63.88 17.07 -6.13
C ASN A 716 64.02 15.56 -5.88
N GLN A 717 62.98 14.88 -5.37
CA GLN A 717 63.01 13.42 -5.21
C GLN A 717 63.12 12.68 -6.55
N CYS A 718 62.38 13.13 -7.57
CA CYS A 718 62.55 12.64 -8.95
C CYS A 718 63.98 12.83 -9.44
N TYR A 719 64.55 14.03 -9.23
CA TYR A 719 65.93 14.34 -9.62
C TYR A 719 66.96 13.47 -8.91
N GLN A 720 66.86 13.30 -7.58
CA GLN A 720 67.78 12.46 -6.81
C GLN A 720 67.76 11.01 -7.27
N PHE A 721 66.57 10.46 -7.52
CA PHE A 721 66.43 9.11 -8.05
C PHE A 721 67.09 8.98 -9.43
N ILE A 722 66.84 9.92 -10.34
CA ILE A 722 67.48 9.94 -11.66
C ILE A 722 69.00 10.07 -11.52
N TYR A 723 69.49 10.95 -10.65
CA TYR A 723 70.91 11.19 -10.42
C TYR A 723 71.64 9.93 -9.94
N MET A 724 71.07 9.23 -8.95
CA MET A 724 71.65 7.98 -8.42
C MET A 724 71.79 6.87 -9.47
N HIS A 725 70.89 6.85 -10.46
CA HIS A 725 70.89 5.86 -11.53
C HIS A 725 71.65 6.32 -12.79
N SER A 726 72.05 7.60 -12.86
CA SER A 726 72.71 8.17 -14.03
C SER A 726 74.22 7.93 -14.07
N PHE A 727 74.86 7.57 -12.94
CA PHE A 727 76.33 7.43 -12.85
C PHE A 727 76.77 6.08 -12.20
N PRO A 728 77.94 5.54 -12.55
CA PRO A 728 78.49 4.32 -11.94
C PRO A 728 78.85 4.51 -10.46
N ARG A 729 78.45 3.58 -9.59
CA ARG A 729 78.67 3.66 -8.14
C ARG A 729 80.14 3.65 -7.70
N HIS A 730 81.01 2.96 -8.44
CA HIS A 730 82.43 2.79 -8.06
C HIS A 730 83.36 3.90 -8.52
N ASN A 731 82.99 4.66 -9.55
CA ASN A 731 83.74 5.83 -9.97
C ASN A 731 82.78 6.94 -10.36
N GLN A 732 82.55 7.84 -9.40
CA GLN A 732 81.69 8.98 -9.61
C GLN A 732 82.24 9.97 -10.64
N GLN A 733 83.34 9.74 -11.35
CA GLN A 733 83.80 10.59 -12.46
C GLN A 733 83.56 10.00 -13.86
N SER A 734 83.15 8.72 -13.96
CA SER A 734 82.90 8.08 -15.25
C SER A 734 81.43 8.18 -15.69
N VAL A 735 81.21 8.19 -17.01
CA VAL A 735 79.88 8.12 -17.63
C VAL A 735 79.69 6.72 -18.21
N TYR A 736 78.47 6.19 -18.18
CA TYR A 736 78.16 4.92 -18.83
C TYR A 736 78.40 4.96 -20.35
N SER A 737 78.73 3.81 -20.94
CA SER A 737 78.89 3.67 -22.40
C SER A 737 77.63 4.10 -23.17
N ALA A 738 77.79 4.53 -24.43
CA ALA A 738 76.69 4.98 -25.29
C ALA A 738 75.58 3.93 -25.50
N HIS A 739 75.87 2.65 -25.25
CA HIS A 739 74.90 1.54 -25.34
C HIS A 739 74.18 1.23 -24.01
N HIS A 740 74.34 2.05 -22.97
CA HIS A 740 73.68 1.83 -21.69
C HIS A 740 72.18 2.18 -21.75
N THR A 741 71.35 1.20 -21.41
CA THR A 741 69.87 1.30 -21.41
C THR A 741 69.24 1.32 -20.02
N GLY A 742 70.06 1.43 -18.96
CA GLY A 742 69.60 1.33 -17.56
C GLY A 742 69.11 2.63 -16.94
N TYR A 743 68.78 3.65 -17.73
CA TYR A 743 68.29 4.94 -17.23
C TYR A 743 66.82 4.84 -16.79
N PRO A 744 66.41 5.54 -15.70
CA PRO A 744 65.04 5.46 -15.21
C PRO A 744 63.97 5.96 -16.20
N THR A 745 62.83 5.26 -16.27
CA THR A 745 61.62 5.70 -16.98
C THR A 745 60.61 6.40 -16.05
N SER A 746 59.65 7.15 -16.61
CA SER A 746 58.58 7.82 -15.84
C SER A 746 57.79 6.84 -14.98
N SER A 747 57.52 5.63 -15.51
CA SER A 747 56.85 4.54 -14.78
C SER A 747 57.67 4.02 -13.59
N GLN A 748 59.00 3.91 -13.73
CA GLN A 748 59.88 3.48 -12.64
C GLN A 748 60.02 4.55 -11.55
N ILE A 749 60.07 5.82 -11.94
CA ILE A 749 60.09 6.97 -11.02
C ILE A 749 58.79 7.03 -10.22
N LYS A 750 57.63 6.85 -10.86
CA LYS A 750 56.34 6.75 -10.17
C LYS A 750 56.36 5.62 -9.14
N ARG A 751 56.85 4.43 -9.51
CA ARG A 751 56.94 3.29 -8.60
C ARG A 751 57.84 3.60 -7.40
N TYR A 752 58.99 4.25 -7.61
CA TYR A 752 59.86 4.70 -6.52
C TYR A 752 59.16 5.65 -5.53
N ILE A 753 58.35 6.60 -6.03
CA ILE A 753 57.60 7.55 -5.21
C ILE A 753 56.54 6.83 -4.35
N VAL A 754 55.82 5.88 -4.96
CA VAL A 754 54.76 5.11 -4.29
C VAL A 754 55.35 4.13 -3.27
N ASP A 755 56.38 3.36 -3.65
CA ASP A 755 56.97 2.32 -2.79
C ASP A 755 57.62 2.93 -1.54
N ASN A 756 58.23 4.12 -1.66
CA ASN A 756 58.82 4.84 -0.54
C ASN A 756 57.84 5.76 0.19
N ARG A 757 56.55 5.75 -0.19
CA ARG A 757 55.47 6.58 0.39
C ARG A 757 55.87 8.06 0.52
N ILE A 758 56.51 8.61 -0.51
CA ILE A 758 57.01 9.99 -0.52
C ILE A 758 55.85 10.99 -0.48
N THR A 759 54.70 10.64 -1.05
CA THR A 759 53.47 11.45 -1.01
C THR A 759 52.25 10.59 -0.68
N SER A 760 51.28 11.20 0.00
CA SER A 760 49.95 10.65 0.25
C SER A 760 48.95 10.94 -0.88
N VAL A 761 49.33 11.75 -1.87
CA VAL A 761 48.49 12.13 -3.02
C VAL A 761 48.66 11.10 -4.13
N ASP A 762 47.56 10.61 -4.70
CA ASP A 762 47.60 9.66 -5.81
C ASP A 762 48.00 10.36 -7.13
N LEU A 763 49.16 9.99 -7.67
CA LEU A 763 49.75 10.63 -8.85
C LEU A 763 49.67 9.69 -10.06
N SER A 764 49.10 10.18 -11.17
CA SER A 764 49.14 9.50 -12.47
C SER A 764 50.56 9.56 -13.06
N THR A 765 50.85 8.70 -14.05
CA THR A 765 52.14 8.73 -14.75
C THR A 765 52.33 10.04 -15.53
N GLU A 766 51.23 10.66 -15.99
CA GLU A 766 51.25 11.94 -16.69
C GLU A 766 51.71 13.08 -15.77
N HIS A 767 51.28 13.10 -14.51
CA HIS A 767 51.74 14.09 -13.53
C HIS A 767 53.26 14.00 -13.30
N ILE A 768 53.83 12.79 -13.30
CA ILE A 768 55.29 12.61 -13.19
C ILE A 768 55.99 13.12 -14.46
N GLU A 769 55.42 12.89 -15.65
CA GLU A 769 55.98 13.41 -16.91
C GLU A 769 56.00 14.95 -16.97
N GLU A 770 55.01 15.63 -16.38
CA GLU A 770 54.97 17.09 -16.24
C GLU A 770 56.16 17.60 -15.41
N LEU A 771 56.39 17.03 -14.21
CA LEU A 771 57.53 17.37 -13.36
C LEU A 771 58.88 17.10 -14.05
N LEU A 772 59.00 15.97 -14.72
CA LEU A 772 60.22 15.64 -15.45
C LEU A 772 60.46 16.60 -16.61
N THR A 773 59.40 17.08 -17.26
CA THR A 773 59.52 18.08 -18.32
C THR A 773 60.00 19.42 -17.76
N MET A 774 59.51 19.84 -16.58
CA MET A 774 60.06 21.00 -15.87
C MET A 774 61.57 20.84 -15.58
N LEU A 775 62.01 19.71 -15.03
CA LEU A 775 63.44 19.45 -14.74
C LEU A 775 64.32 19.43 -16.00
N VAL A 776 63.76 19.04 -17.16
CA VAL A 776 64.45 19.13 -18.46
C VAL A 776 64.62 20.59 -18.89
N TYR A 777 63.57 21.41 -18.73
CA TYR A 777 63.66 22.85 -19.01
C TYR A 777 64.68 23.56 -18.11
N ASP A 778 64.78 23.16 -16.84
CA ASP A 778 65.79 23.66 -15.89
C ASP A 778 67.23 23.22 -16.24
N GLY A 779 67.42 22.36 -17.25
CA GLY A 779 68.73 21.84 -17.64
C GLY A 779 69.37 20.89 -16.63
N LYS A 780 68.60 20.37 -15.66
CA LYS A 780 69.09 19.42 -14.64
C LYS A 780 69.15 17.99 -15.16
N ILE A 781 68.23 17.63 -16.05
CA ILE A 781 68.14 16.30 -16.65
C ILE A 781 67.91 16.41 -18.17
N GLU A 782 68.17 15.33 -18.90
CA GLU A 782 67.89 15.22 -20.34
C GLU A 782 67.06 13.98 -20.66
N LYS A 783 66.25 14.06 -21.72
CA LYS A 783 65.48 12.92 -22.24
C LYS A 783 66.34 12.12 -23.21
N VAL A 784 66.49 10.82 -22.93
CA VAL A 784 67.24 9.86 -23.76
C VAL A 784 66.26 8.91 -24.44
N ALA A 785 66.36 8.79 -25.76
CA ALA A 785 65.57 7.83 -26.51
C ALA A 785 66.06 6.39 -26.24
N PRO A 786 65.17 5.38 -26.18
CA PRO A 786 65.57 3.98 -26.18
C PRO A 786 66.45 3.66 -27.39
N ALA A 787 67.57 2.98 -27.19
CA ALA A 787 68.46 2.59 -28.28
C ALA A 787 67.72 1.67 -29.26
N PHE A 788 67.47 2.19 -30.47
CA PHE A 788 67.05 1.53 -31.71
C PHE A 788 66.47 0.09 -31.64
N ASN A 789 65.14 -0.01 -31.61
CA ASN A 789 64.42 -1.09 -32.31
C ASN A 789 64.04 -0.58 -33.71
N VAL A 790 64.96 -0.71 -34.68
CA VAL A 790 64.56 -0.84 -36.10
C VAL A 790 64.21 -2.31 -36.30
N ALA A 791 62.91 -2.62 -36.29
CA ALA A 791 62.38 -3.86 -36.84
C ALA A 791 61.21 -3.52 -37.76
N ILE A 792 61.35 -3.98 -39.00
CA ILE A 792 60.49 -3.75 -40.14
C ILE A 792 59.18 -4.54 -39.99
N GLY A 793 58.04 -3.87 -40.11
CA GLY A 793 56.76 -4.44 -40.56
C GLY A 793 56.01 -5.41 -39.63
N ALA A 794 55.12 -4.90 -38.80
CA ALA A 794 53.77 -5.47 -38.55
C ALA A 794 52.97 -4.50 -37.67
N GLY A 795 51.86 -3.98 -38.19
CA GLY A 795 51.02 -3.03 -37.47
C GLY A 795 50.34 -3.67 -36.27
N THR A 796 50.60 -3.16 -35.07
CA THR A 796 49.66 -3.11 -33.94
C THR A 796 50.06 -1.93 -33.05
N ALA A 797 49.05 -1.16 -32.62
CA ALA A 797 49.04 -0.06 -31.66
C ALA A 797 50.36 0.70 -31.39
N ARG A 798 50.42 1.98 -31.81
CA ARG A 798 51.42 2.97 -31.35
C ARG A 798 51.36 3.10 -29.82
N GLN A 799 52.10 2.26 -29.08
CA GLN A 799 52.47 2.57 -27.71
C GLN A 799 53.48 3.70 -27.75
N LYS A 800 53.19 4.77 -27.00
CA LYS A 800 54.08 5.93 -26.81
C LYS A 800 55.45 5.38 -26.35
N PRO A 801 56.58 5.73 -27.00
CA PRO A 801 57.89 5.26 -26.54
C PRO A 801 58.14 5.81 -25.14
N ASP A 802 58.43 4.92 -24.18
CA ASP A 802 58.67 5.29 -22.79
C ASP A 802 60.06 5.96 -22.72
N TRP A 803 60.07 7.28 -22.50
CA TRP A 803 61.31 8.05 -22.48
C TRP A 803 62.12 7.72 -21.23
N MET A 804 63.44 7.63 -21.40
CA MET A 804 64.36 7.48 -20.28
C MET A 804 64.97 8.83 -19.91
N TYR A 805 65.34 9.01 -18.66
CA TYR A 805 65.82 10.28 -18.14
C TYR A 805 67.20 10.12 -17.50
N ARG A 806 68.13 11.01 -17.85
CA ARG A 806 69.50 11.04 -17.31
C ARG A 806 69.80 12.41 -16.71
N ALA A 807 70.48 12.46 -15.58
CA ALA A 807 70.93 13.71 -14.96
C ALA A 807 72.16 14.29 -15.68
N LEU A 808 72.15 15.60 -15.91
CA LEU A 808 73.28 16.34 -16.48
C LEU A 808 74.24 16.79 -15.37
N ARG A 809 75.55 16.69 -15.63
CA ARG A 809 76.57 17.33 -14.78
C ARG A 809 76.92 18.68 -15.36
N LEU A 810 76.59 19.73 -14.63
CA LEU A 810 77.24 21.02 -14.80
C LEU A 810 78.66 20.84 -14.24
N THR A 811 79.65 20.57 -15.09
CA THR A 811 81.06 20.59 -14.69
C THR A 811 81.46 22.02 -14.33
N ALA A 812 81.34 22.36 -13.05
CA ALA A 812 82.00 23.53 -12.48
C ALA A 812 83.53 23.29 -12.53
N LYS A 813 84.25 24.30 -13.02
CA LYS A 813 85.63 24.27 -13.50
C LYS A 813 86.68 24.42 -12.38
N ASP A 814 86.93 23.41 -11.55
CA ASP A 814 87.89 23.60 -10.46
C ASP A 814 89.06 22.59 -10.55
N SER A 815 90.01 22.89 -11.44
CA SER A 815 91.38 22.36 -11.35
C SER A 815 92.18 23.29 -10.42
N ALA A 816 92.95 22.74 -9.48
CA ALA A 816 93.74 23.53 -8.54
C ALA A 816 94.71 24.52 -9.23
N PHE A 817 95.15 24.22 -10.47
CA PHE A 817 95.96 25.15 -11.28
C PHE A 817 95.18 26.36 -11.79
N THR A 818 93.87 26.24 -11.96
CA THR A 818 93.01 27.35 -12.39
C THR A 818 92.45 28.21 -11.27
N ASP A 819 92.58 27.77 -10.01
CA ASP A 819 92.15 28.51 -8.81
C ASP A 819 93.28 29.28 -8.12
N ILE A 820 94.53 29.08 -8.54
CA ILE A 820 95.62 29.97 -8.12
C ILE A 820 95.36 31.34 -8.77
N PRO A 821 95.26 32.44 -7.99
CA PRO A 821 94.91 33.75 -8.52
C PRO A 821 95.80 34.21 -9.69
N CYS A 822 97.07 33.77 -9.70
CA CYS A 822 98.02 34.04 -10.78
C CYS A 822 97.62 33.40 -12.12
N GLY A 823 97.06 32.18 -12.11
CA GLY A 823 96.75 31.40 -13.32
C GLY A 823 95.66 32.02 -14.21
N ARG A 824 94.83 32.92 -13.64
CA ARG A 824 93.84 33.72 -14.37
C ARG A 824 94.07 35.23 -14.21
N CYS A 825 95.26 35.66 -13.74
CA CYS A 825 95.53 37.06 -13.45
C CYS A 825 95.67 37.89 -14.74
N PRO A 826 94.78 38.87 -15.01
CA PRO A 826 94.78 39.63 -16.26
C PRO A 826 95.98 40.58 -16.40
N VAL A 827 96.74 40.79 -15.32
CA VAL A 827 97.95 41.63 -15.30
C VAL A 827 99.21 40.84 -14.93
N PHE A 828 99.19 39.52 -15.12
CA PHE A 828 100.29 38.61 -14.77
C PHE A 828 101.64 39.09 -15.32
N ASP A 829 101.67 39.55 -16.58
CA ASP A 829 102.90 40.02 -17.25
C ASP A 829 103.50 41.29 -16.64
N ARG A 830 102.75 42.01 -15.79
CA ARG A 830 103.22 43.19 -15.06
C ARG A 830 103.61 42.89 -13.62
N CYS A 831 103.51 41.62 -13.22
CA CYS A 831 103.90 41.13 -11.91
C CYS A 831 105.40 40.81 -11.91
N GLY A 832 106.19 41.51 -11.10
CA GLY A 832 107.64 41.30 -11.01
C GLY A 832 108.18 41.79 -9.68
N ASP A 833 109.47 41.55 -9.41
CA ASP A 833 110.04 41.75 -8.06
C ASP A 833 110.19 43.23 -7.66
N THR A 834 110.26 44.15 -8.62
CA THR A 834 110.35 45.60 -8.37
C THR A 834 109.39 46.37 -9.27
N GLY A 835 108.08 46.24 -9.01
CA GLY A 835 107.01 46.92 -9.75
C GLY A 835 105.79 47.24 -8.87
N PRO A 836 104.76 47.93 -9.40
CA PRO A 836 103.58 48.31 -8.62
C PRO A 836 102.70 47.12 -8.24
N VAL A 837 102.77 46.01 -8.99
CA VAL A 837 102.13 44.74 -8.66
C VAL A 837 103.24 43.72 -8.44
N THR A 838 103.33 43.19 -7.21
CA THR A 838 104.27 42.12 -6.85
C THR A 838 103.50 41.00 -6.15
N PRO A 839 103.94 39.73 -6.21
CA PRO A 839 103.23 38.63 -5.57
C PRO A 839 103.05 38.85 -4.06
N ALA A 840 104.04 39.46 -3.41
CA ALA A 840 104.02 39.78 -1.98
C ALA A 840 102.99 40.85 -1.58
N LYS A 841 102.63 41.76 -2.49
CA LYS A 841 101.62 42.80 -2.26
C LYS A 841 100.25 42.45 -2.87
N CYS A 842 100.15 41.33 -3.59
CA CYS A 842 98.91 40.91 -4.21
C CYS A 842 97.95 40.34 -3.15
N VAL A 843 96.95 41.14 -2.79
CA VAL A 843 95.96 40.78 -1.76
C VAL A 843 95.25 39.47 -2.09
N TYR A 844 95.00 39.18 -3.38
CA TYR A 844 94.36 37.94 -3.82
C TYR A 844 95.25 36.72 -3.64
N PHE A 845 96.55 36.85 -3.92
CA PHE A 845 97.52 35.77 -3.72
C PHE A 845 97.75 35.51 -2.23
N GLN A 846 97.83 36.57 -1.42
CA GLN A 846 97.99 36.46 0.03
C GLN A 846 96.74 35.85 0.69
N LYS A 847 95.54 36.21 0.24
CA LYS A 847 94.28 35.61 0.70
C LYS A 847 94.15 34.14 0.30
N TRP A 848 94.67 33.74 -0.86
CA TRP A 848 94.72 32.34 -1.29
C TRP A 848 95.72 31.52 -0.46
N LEU A 849 96.90 32.06 -0.14
CA LEU A 849 97.89 31.42 0.74
C LEU A 849 97.45 31.29 2.21
N THR A 850 96.43 32.04 2.64
CA THR A 850 95.89 31.98 4.00
C THR A 850 94.65 31.09 4.13
N TYR A 851 94.24 30.43 3.03
CA TYR A 851 93.18 29.43 2.98
C TYR A 851 93.70 28.00 3.10
#